data_AF-A0A3D8YE34-F1
#
_entry.id   AF-A0A3D8YE34-F1
#
_cell.length_a   1.000
_cell.length_b   1.000
_cell.length_c   1.000
_cell.angle_alpha   90.00
_cell.angle_beta   90.00
_cell.angle_gamma   90.00
#
_symmetry.space_group_name_H-M   'P 1'
#
loop_
_entity.id
_entity.type
_entity.pdbx_description
1 polymer ?
#
loop_
_entity_poly.entity_id
_entity_poly.type
_entity_poly.pdbx_seq_one_letter_code
_entity_poly.pdbx_strand_id
1 'polypeptide(L)'
;MYQIEELDKIFLPVALNKTSDSISSEIGLLKGEYPGVSVIDLFSSQKKELFKIQHPRSRFSEEELQTMYNNWLGDKDPLLQGTWFFYPWNNKIIHLLEREEFVRLRTSRNHYKISPEEQTELSEKKIGIIGLSVGHAVAVSIATERICSKLKLADFDTVELSNLNRLKTGLHNIGLNKCIVTAREISEIDPFIEIECFTDGITAQNLPGFLLDGGKLDILIDECDDVEIKLASRQFARENNIPVVMETSDRGMLDVERFDLDPTRPIFHGLLKGIPDEKFRNILPQERLGLVMKIVEPNKGSVRGRASLLEVGQSISTWPQLASAVTLGGGVVTDVCRRILLNQFTDSGRYYVDLEELISNRQISEKPLIFRKSILPFYPEIAIRICDSLPQKVANSIPSSQQIEQLVEAASAAPSYGNDQPWKWVFRNGRLHLFHDPSRSFAFANVDNLSAYLSLGAAYENLTLKSKEMGLNVSADIFPLGSDSELVAVVSFHSSASKLTEPVSFQELAEFIHTRSTNRAFGDAQPTSEQEVHNLQLTLQDQDMVGLSIITDREQLVQIGSLAGECDLISILNEHGHYDFFERNIRWTPTDYSATYDGVPLQPATTPPAILATLSVLRDQKVAAALRKVGGGNAVVQATMQSLMTASCAGVLWVQKETVENYFLAGRNMQKLWLRSTQMGYTLQPVFSPVSLFLRLESGTDLDHHEKEKLTNLREIFRSITKLEGDKREVFLFKLSRTEKQVIPTKRLPLSEILFL
;
A
#
# COMPACT_ATOMS: atom_id res chain seq x y z
N MET A 1 18.55 10.14 -35.53
CA MET A 1 18.05 11.48 -35.90
C MET A 1 19.21 12.40 -35.65
N TYR A 2 19.74 13.10 -36.66
CA TYR A 2 20.83 14.07 -36.45
C TYR A 2 20.23 15.29 -35.73
N GLN A 3 20.06 15.19 -34.41
CA GLN A 3 19.73 16.32 -33.55
C GLN A 3 20.92 17.26 -33.58
N ILE A 4 20.69 18.51 -33.94
CA ILE A 4 21.71 19.56 -33.82
C ILE A 4 21.78 19.86 -32.32
N GLU A 5 22.78 19.33 -31.62
CA GLU A 5 22.92 19.44 -30.15
C GLU A 5 22.87 20.90 -29.64
N GLU A 6 23.27 21.86 -30.48
CA GLU A 6 23.15 23.29 -30.17
C GLU A 6 21.70 23.76 -30.10
N LEU A 7 20.83 23.29 -31.00
CA LEU A 7 19.40 23.64 -30.97
C LEU A 7 18.74 23.13 -29.69
N ASP A 8 19.14 21.97 -29.19
CA ASP A 8 18.56 21.34 -28.00
C ASP A 8 18.75 22.16 -26.71
N LYS A 9 19.65 23.14 -26.72
CA LYS A 9 19.88 24.09 -25.62
C LYS A 9 19.18 25.44 -25.82
N ILE A 10 18.62 25.72 -27.00
CA ILE A 10 17.92 26.97 -27.28
C ILE A 10 16.46 26.85 -26.85
N PHE A 11 16.02 27.77 -26.00
CA PHE A 11 14.65 27.81 -25.47
C PHE A 11 13.98 29.19 -25.49
N LEU A 12 14.72 30.24 -25.83
CA LEU A 12 14.20 31.60 -25.97
C LEU A 12 14.20 32.02 -27.45
N PRO A 13 13.17 32.75 -27.90
CA PRO A 13 13.15 33.33 -29.22
C PRO A 13 14.13 34.51 -29.28
N VAL A 14 14.63 34.80 -30.48
CA VAL A 14 15.53 35.93 -30.74
C VAL A 14 14.70 37.12 -31.23
N ALA A 15 14.71 38.23 -30.50
CA ALA A 15 14.11 39.47 -30.96
C ALA A 15 15.00 40.12 -32.04
N LEU A 16 14.42 40.49 -33.18
CA LEU A 16 15.16 41.13 -34.28
C LEU A 16 15.28 42.65 -34.07
N ASN A 17 16.37 43.24 -34.55
CA ASN A 17 16.68 44.65 -34.29
C ASN A 17 15.89 45.59 -35.20
N LYS A 18 15.22 46.60 -34.61
CA LYS A 18 14.42 47.61 -35.33
C LYS A 18 15.26 48.81 -35.80
N THR A 19 16.10 48.64 -36.81
CA THR A 19 16.71 49.78 -37.51
C THR A 19 16.20 49.85 -38.95
N SER A 20 16.16 51.06 -39.54
CA SER A 20 15.53 51.32 -40.84
C SER A 20 16.15 50.55 -42.01
N ASP A 21 17.36 50.01 -41.84
CA ASP A 21 18.07 49.19 -42.85
C ASP A 21 18.19 47.70 -42.46
N SER A 22 17.75 47.25 -41.26
CA SER A 22 18.10 45.91 -40.74
C SER A 22 17.03 44.82 -40.83
N ILE A 23 15.73 45.07 -40.65
CA ILE A 23 14.76 43.95 -40.50
C ILE A 23 14.61 43.09 -41.75
N SER A 24 14.42 43.70 -42.93
CA SER A 24 14.29 42.93 -44.17
C SER A 24 15.57 42.17 -44.53
N SER A 25 16.73 42.78 -44.21
CA SER A 25 18.04 42.16 -44.39
C SER A 25 18.25 40.99 -43.42
N GLU A 26 17.90 41.17 -42.15
CA GLU A 26 18.02 40.18 -41.07
C GLU A 26 17.09 38.99 -41.31
N ILE A 27 15.84 39.22 -41.74
CA ILE A 27 14.94 38.16 -42.20
C ILE A 27 15.52 37.43 -43.42
N GLY A 28 16.14 38.17 -44.35
CA GLY A 28 16.82 37.59 -45.52
C GLY A 28 18.01 36.70 -45.14
N LEU A 29 18.83 37.16 -44.19
CA LEU A 29 19.97 36.42 -43.64
C LEU A 29 19.49 35.14 -42.95
N LEU A 30 18.50 35.22 -42.07
CA LEU A 30 17.94 34.06 -41.38
C LEU A 30 17.35 33.03 -42.35
N LYS A 31 16.70 33.47 -43.43
CA LYS A 31 16.23 32.56 -44.50
C LYS A 31 17.37 31.86 -45.25
N GLY A 32 18.52 32.54 -45.37
CA GLY A 32 19.73 31.98 -45.98
C GLY A 32 20.43 30.97 -45.07
N GLU A 33 20.55 31.30 -43.77
CA GLU A 33 21.21 30.45 -42.76
C GLU A 33 20.35 29.23 -42.36
N TYR A 34 19.03 29.39 -42.33
CA TYR A 34 18.09 28.33 -41.93
C TYR A 34 17.10 28.04 -43.09
N PRO A 35 17.47 27.15 -44.03
CA PRO A 35 16.59 26.77 -45.14
C PRO A 35 15.27 26.18 -44.62
N GLY A 36 14.14 26.80 -44.98
CA GLY A 36 12.81 26.37 -44.53
C GLY A 36 12.14 27.28 -43.49
N VAL A 37 12.79 28.37 -43.08
CA VAL A 37 12.16 29.40 -42.23
C VAL A 37 10.93 30.00 -42.90
N SER A 38 9.80 29.98 -42.18
CA SER A 38 8.57 30.64 -42.61
C SER A 38 8.34 31.93 -41.82
N VAL A 39 8.00 33.01 -42.53
CA VAL A 39 7.70 34.32 -41.96
C VAL A 39 6.19 34.46 -41.83
N ILE A 40 5.71 34.84 -40.65
CA ILE A 40 4.30 35.02 -40.32
C ILE A 40 4.12 36.43 -39.75
N ASP A 41 3.66 37.36 -40.59
CA ASP A 41 3.34 38.71 -40.15
C ASP A 41 1.89 38.78 -39.63
N LEU A 42 1.75 38.90 -38.30
CA LEU A 42 0.44 38.96 -37.63
C LEU A 42 0.10 40.38 -37.13
N PHE A 43 0.98 41.36 -37.32
CA PHE A 43 0.89 42.66 -36.66
C PHE A 43 -0.42 43.38 -37.00
N SER A 44 -0.75 43.49 -38.30
CA SER A 44 -1.97 44.17 -38.74
C SER A 44 -3.23 43.53 -38.16
N SER A 45 -3.33 42.19 -38.18
CA SER A 45 -4.48 41.48 -37.63
C SER A 45 -4.62 41.68 -36.11
N GLN A 46 -3.51 41.63 -35.37
CA GLN A 46 -3.51 41.86 -33.93
C GLN A 46 -3.87 43.31 -33.60
N LYS A 47 -3.36 44.27 -34.36
CA LYS A 47 -3.67 45.69 -34.17
C LYS A 47 -5.15 46.00 -34.40
N LYS A 48 -5.76 45.39 -35.42
CA LYS A 48 -7.22 45.46 -35.63
C LYS A 48 -8.00 44.86 -34.47
N GLU A 49 -7.54 43.74 -33.90
CA GLU A 49 -8.17 43.17 -32.70
C GLU A 49 -8.04 44.09 -31.48
N LEU A 50 -6.89 44.74 -31.32
CA LEU A 50 -6.68 45.76 -30.30
C LEU A 50 -7.70 46.90 -30.41
N PHE A 51 -8.00 47.38 -31.62
CA PHE A 51 -9.05 48.39 -31.83
C PHE A 51 -10.43 47.92 -31.37
N LYS A 52 -10.77 46.63 -31.58
CA LYS A 52 -12.04 46.05 -31.10
C LYS A 52 -12.15 46.13 -29.58
N ILE A 53 -11.09 45.77 -28.86
CA ILE A 53 -11.13 45.79 -27.39
C ILE A 53 -11.07 47.22 -26.82
N GLN A 54 -10.54 48.17 -27.56
CA GLN A 54 -10.54 49.60 -27.19
C GLN A 54 -11.90 50.27 -27.39
N HIS A 55 -12.77 49.71 -28.25
CA HIS A 55 -14.11 50.24 -28.53
C HIS A 55 -15.20 49.16 -28.31
N PRO A 56 -15.39 48.68 -27.07
CA PRO A 56 -16.22 47.51 -26.79
C PRO A 56 -17.71 47.69 -27.11
N ARG A 57 -18.19 48.93 -27.25
CA ARG A 57 -19.57 49.24 -27.65
C ARG A 57 -19.79 49.16 -29.16
N SER A 58 -18.72 49.16 -29.94
CA SER A 58 -18.78 49.17 -31.40
C SER A 58 -18.62 47.76 -31.96
N ARG A 59 -19.30 47.49 -33.07
CA ARG A 59 -19.09 46.28 -33.88
C ARG A 59 -18.61 46.75 -35.23
N PHE A 60 -17.33 46.52 -35.51
CA PHE A 60 -16.72 46.95 -36.76
C PHE A 60 -16.79 45.84 -37.81
N SER A 61 -17.09 46.21 -39.05
CA SER A 61 -16.86 45.37 -40.23
C SER A 61 -15.35 45.25 -40.53
N GLU A 62 -14.96 44.31 -41.40
CA GLU A 62 -13.55 44.19 -41.81
C GLU A 62 -13.06 45.44 -42.57
N GLU A 63 -13.94 46.08 -43.35
CA GLU A 63 -13.64 47.33 -44.07
C GLU A 63 -13.41 48.51 -43.10
N GLU A 64 -14.23 48.59 -42.04
CA GLU A 64 -14.06 49.62 -41.00
C GLU A 64 -12.75 49.41 -40.23
N LEU A 65 -12.42 48.17 -39.86
CA LEU A 65 -11.14 47.84 -39.19
C LEU A 65 -9.94 48.11 -40.09
N GLN A 66 -10.04 47.80 -41.38
CA GLN A 66 -8.99 48.13 -42.34
C GLN A 66 -8.81 49.65 -42.47
N THR A 67 -9.91 50.41 -42.49
CA THR A 67 -9.86 51.88 -42.52
C THR A 67 -9.22 52.44 -41.25
N MET A 68 -9.60 51.94 -40.07
CA MET A 68 -8.98 52.32 -38.80
C MET A 68 -7.48 52.00 -38.77
N TYR A 69 -7.09 50.83 -39.27
CA TYR A 69 -5.68 50.43 -39.36
C TYR A 69 -4.89 51.35 -40.30
N ASN A 70 -5.40 51.61 -41.50
CA ASN A 70 -4.74 52.49 -42.46
C ASN A 70 -4.57 53.92 -41.89
N ASN A 71 -5.60 54.43 -41.21
CA ASN A 71 -5.55 55.73 -40.55
C ASN A 71 -4.54 55.77 -39.40
N TRP A 72 -4.45 54.70 -38.61
CA TRP A 72 -3.46 54.60 -37.52
C TRP A 72 -2.03 54.45 -38.05
N LEU A 73 -1.86 53.72 -39.16
CA LEU A 73 -0.57 53.49 -39.80
C LEU A 73 -0.03 54.80 -40.37
N GLY A 74 -0.84 55.55 -41.11
CA GLY A 74 -0.43 56.82 -41.71
C GLY A 74 0.85 56.65 -42.54
N ASP A 75 1.88 57.44 -42.22
CA ASP A 75 3.20 57.40 -42.89
C ASP A 75 4.20 56.43 -42.22
N LYS A 76 3.79 55.65 -41.21
CA LYS A 76 4.67 54.70 -40.53
C LYS A 76 4.97 53.50 -41.41
N ASP A 77 6.21 53.02 -41.37
CA ASP A 77 6.56 51.73 -41.96
C ASP A 77 6.00 50.60 -41.07
N PRO A 78 5.07 49.76 -41.58
CA PRO A 78 4.51 48.65 -40.81
C PRO A 78 5.58 47.65 -40.35
N LEU A 79 6.67 47.46 -41.09
CA LEU A 79 7.75 46.53 -40.70
C LEU A 79 8.50 46.99 -39.45
N LEU A 80 8.49 48.30 -39.16
CA LEU A 80 9.14 48.91 -38.01
C LEU A 80 8.20 49.04 -36.80
N GLN A 81 6.92 48.65 -36.91
CA GLN A 81 5.97 48.70 -35.80
C GLN A 81 5.85 47.34 -35.13
N GLY A 82 5.83 47.24 -33.81
CA GLY A 82 5.75 45.93 -33.16
C GLY A 82 7.11 45.25 -33.11
N THR A 83 7.15 43.99 -32.69
CA THR A 83 8.38 43.24 -32.46
C THR A 83 8.41 41.96 -33.29
N TRP A 84 9.55 41.70 -33.93
CA TRP A 84 9.81 40.48 -34.66
C TRP A 84 10.57 39.48 -33.80
N PHE A 85 10.10 38.23 -33.76
CA PHE A 85 10.76 37.14 -33.05
C PHE A 85 11.11 36.00 -34.02
N PHE A 86 12.35 35.52 -33.96
CA PHE A 86 12.76 34.27 -34.58
C PHE A 86 12.74 33.14 -33.54
N TYR A 87 12.09 32.04 -33.88
CA TYR A 87 11.96 30.82 -33.09
C TYR A 87 12.80 29.71 -33.76
N PRO A 88 14.06 29.49 -33.33
CA PRO A 88 14.97 28.60 -34.04
C PRO A 88 14.50 27.15 -34.07
N TRP A 89 13.86 26.68 -33.00
CA TRP A 89 13.45 25.28 -32.85
C TRP A 89 12.28 24.86 -33.75
N ASN A 90 11.50 25.80 -34.30
CA ASN A 90 10.39 25.50 -35.20
C ASN A 90 10.49 26.25 -36.54
N ASN A 91 11.62 26.92 -36.79
CA ASN A 91 11.92 27.70 -38.01
C ASN A 91 10.84 28.75 -38.34
N LYS A 92 10.37 29.49 -37.34
CA LYS A 92 9.36 30.55 -37.52
C LYS A 92 9.94 31.93 -37.23
N ILE A 93 9.64 32.89 -38.09
CA ILE A 93 9.78 34.32 -37.77
C ILE A 93 8.36 34.89 -37.64
N ILE A 94 8.02 35.50 -36.51
CA ILE A 94 6.68 35.99 -36.22
C ILE A 94 6.73 37.48 -35.89
N HIS A 95 5.84 38.26 -36.51
CA HIS A 95 5.65 39.67 -36.23
C HIS A 95 4.49 39.90 -35.27
N LEU A 96 4.76 40.52 -34.12
CA LEU A 96 3.80 40.72 -33.04
C LEU A 96 3.65 42.19 -32.67
N LEU A 97 2.57 42.55 -31.97
CA LEU A 97 2.44 43.84 -31.29
C LEU A 97 3.61 44.11 -30.33
N GLU A 98 3.82 45.39 -29.98
CA GLU A 98 4.74 45.75 -28.89
C GLU A 98 4.29 45.16 -27.56
N ARG A 99 5.24 44.94 -26.64
CA ARG A 99 5.02 44.27 -25.35
C ARG A 99 3.74 44.72 -24.64
N GLU A 100 3.56 46.03 -24.44
CA GLU A 100 2.38 46.56 -23.72
C GLU A 100 1.06 46.26 -24.42
N GLU A 101 1.02 46.45 -25.74
CA GLU A 101 -0.18 46.21 -26.55
C GLU A 101 -0.48 44.72 -26.69
N PHE A 102 0.56 43.90 -26.86
CA PHE A 102 0.46 42.44 -26.90
C PHE A 102 -0.15 41.91 -25.60
N VAL A 103 0.42 42.30 -24.45
CA VAL A 103 -0.05 41.86 -23.14
C VAL A 103 -1.50 42.30 -22.93
N ARG A 104 -1.81 43.57 -23.16
CA ARG A 104 -3.17 44.11 -23.03
C ARG A 104 -4.19 43.37 -23.90
N LEU A 105 -3.82 43.03 -25.13
CA LEU A 105 -4.69 42.27 -26.03
C LEU A 105 -4.87 40.84 -25.55
N ARG A 106 -3.78 40.14 -25.24
CA ARG A 106 -3.76 38.72 -24.83
C ARG A 106 -4.54 38.48 -23.54
N THR A 107 -4.43 39.39 -22.56
CA THR A 107 -5.12 39.29 -21.27
C THR A 107 -6.49 39.99 -21.27
N SER A 108 -6.97 40.50 -22.40
CA SER A 108 -8.24 41.23 -22.47
C SER A 108 -9.46 40.40 -22.02
N ARG A 109 -9.37 39.07 -22.12
CA ARG A 109 -10.39 38.12 -21.63
C ARG A 109 -10.27 37.77 -20.15
N ASN A 110 -9.18 38.17 -19.50
CA ASN A 110 -9.02 38.07 -18.05
C ASN A 110 -9.69 39.24 -17.33
N HIS A 111 -9.86 40.38 -18.00
CA HIS A 111 -10.36 41.61 -17.39
C HIS A 111 -11.66 41.39 -16.61
N TYR A 112 -11.70 41.95 -15.39
CA TYR A 112 -12.78 41.83 -14.39
C TYR A 112 -12.91 40.48 -13.67
N LYS A 113 -12.16 39.45 -14.09
CA LYS A 113 -11.74 38.36 -13.20
C LYS A 113 -10.36 38.65 -12.58
N ILE A 114 -9.52 39.35 -13.34
CA ILE A 114 -8.29 40.01 -12.93
C ILE A 114 -8.42 41.46 -13.43
N SER A 115 -8.38 42.43 -12.52
CA SER A 115 -8.45 43.85 -12.90
C SER A 115 -7.16 44.30 -13.62
N PRO A 116 -7.17 45.39 -14.40
CA PRO A 116 -5.94 45.94 -14.98
C PRO A 116 -4.86 46.28 -13.93
N GLU A 117 -5.28 46.73 -12.75
CA GLU A 117 -4.40 47.02 -11.61
C GLU A 117 -3.79 45.72 -11.06
N GLU A 118 -4.62 44.69 -10.84
CA GLU A 118 -4.15 43.36 -10.43
C GLU A 118 -3.20 42.76 -11.48
N GLN A 119 -3.50 42.93 -12.78
CA GLN A 119 -2.64 42.45 -13.87
C GLN A 119 -1.28 43.16 -13.90
N THR A 120 -1.24 44.44 -13.53
CA THR A 120 0.00 45.22 -13.37
C THR A 120 0.77 44.78 -12.13
N GLU A 121 0.09 44.50 -11.02
CA GLU A 121 0.77 43.93 -9.85
C GLU A 121 1.38 42.56 -10.16
N LEU A 122 0.64 41.70 -10.86
CA LEU A 122 1.10 40.39 -11.29
C LEU A 122 2.29 40.46 -12.26
N SER A 123 2.41 41.54 -13.05
CA SER A 123 3.55 41.69 -13.97
C SER A 123 4.89 41.90 -13.28
N GLU A 124 4.91 42.19 -11.98
CA GLU A 124 6.17 42.35 -11.22
C GLU A 124 6.61 41.05 -10.51
N LYS A 125 5.75 40.03 -10.52
CA LYS A 125 5.94 38.80 -9.75
C LYS A 125 6.87 37.80 -10.43
N LYS A 126 7.57 37.02 -9.61
CA LYS A 126 8.55 36.00 -9.98
C LYS A 126 8.16 34.67 -9.36
N ILE A 127 8.03 33.62 -10.17
CA ILE A 127 7.64 32.28 -9.71
C ILE A 127 8.74 31.29 -10.08
N GLY A 128 9.13 30.44 -9.13
CA GLY A 128 10.03 29.32 -9.36
C GLY A 128 9.28 27.99 -9.34
N ILE A 129 9.61 27.08 -10.24
CA ILE A 129 9.01 25.74 -10.34
C ILE A 129 10.13 24.70 -10.35
N ILE A 130 10.09 23.77 -9.39
CA ILE A 130 11.00 22.62 -9.31
C ILE A 130 10.23 21.37 -9.72
N GLY A 131 10.68 20.67 -10.77
CA GLY A 131 10.00 19.53 -11.35
C GLY A 131 9.02 19.94 -12.45
N LEU A 132 9.21 19.41 -13.66
CA LEU A 132 8.49 19.78 -14.89
C LEU A 132 7.87 18.59 -15.60
N SER A 133 7.61 17.50 -14.87
CA SER A 133 6.62 16.51 -15.30
C SER A 133 5.22 17.05 -14.98
N VAL A 134 4.81 17.04 -13.72
CA VAL A 134 3.54 17.63 -13.28
C VAL A 134 3.59 19.15 -13.38
N GLY A 135 4.70 19.75 -12.93
CA GLY A 135 4.89 21.21 -12.95
C GLY A 135 4.91 21.84 -14.34
N HIS A 136 5.04 21.07 -15.43
CA HIS A 136 4.85 21.59 -16.79
C HIS A 136 3.43 22.12 -17.00
N ALA A 137 2.40 21.39 -16.56
CA ALA A 137 1.02 21.86 -16.68
C ALA A 137 0.78 23.14 -15.86
N VAL A 138 1.40 23.24 -14.69
CA VAL A 138 1.39 24.44 -13.85
C VAL A 138 2.06 25.61 -14.58
N ALA A 139 3.28 25.42 -15.10
CA ALA A 139 4.06 26.46 -15.77
C ALA A 139 3.32 27.03 -16.99
N VAL A 140 2.74 26.15 -17.83
CA VAL A 140 1.96 26.54 -19.01
C VAL A 140 0.67 27.25 -18.61
N SER A 141 -0.03 26.81 -17.56
CA SER A 141 -1.24 27.50 -17.06
C SER A 141 -0.91 28.89 -16.49
N ILE A 142 0.17 29.01 -15.71
CA ILE A 142 0.68 30.29 -15.18
C ILE A 142 1.03 31.26 -16.32
N ALA A 143 1.76 30.78 -17.32
CA ALA A 143 2.10 31.57 -18.50
C ALA A 143 0.84 31.99 -19.26
N THR A 144 -0.11 31.07 -19.44
CA THR A 144 -1.36 31.30 -20.20
C THR A 144 -2.26 32.31 -19.50
N GLU A 145 -2.40 32.27 -18.18
CA GLU A 145 -3.16 33.27 -17.41
C GLU A 145 -2.35 34.57 -17.17
N ARG A 146 -1.02 34.52 -17.36
CA ARG A 146 -0.05 35.61 -17.18
C ARG A 146 -0.08 36.21 -15.78
N ILE A 147 0.13 35.36 -14.77
CA ILE A 147 0.15 35.79 -13.35
C ILE A 147 1.56 36.18 -12.85
N CYS A 148 2.56 36.15 -13.72
CA CYS A 148 3.93 36.61 -13.47
C CYS A 148 4.57 37.09 -14.78
N SER A 149 5.68 37.82 -14.68
CA SER A 149 6.51 38.15 -15.86
C SER A 149 7.84 37.40 -15.90
N LYS A 150 8.23 36.75 -14.80
CA LYS A 150 9.46 35.96 -14.71
C LYS A 150 9.20 34.57 -14.14
N LEU A 151 9.69 33.55 -14.83
CA LEU A 151 9.65 32.15 -14.43
C LEU A 151 11.05 31.58 -14.31
N LYS A 152 11.31 30.88 -13.20
CA LYS A 152 12.49 30.02 -13.07
C LYS A 152 12.05 28.57 -13.08
N LEU A 153 12.63 27.77 -13.96
CA LEU A 153 12.24 26.38 -14.22
C LEU A 153 13.42 25.47 -13.91
N ALA A 154 13.24 24.43 -13.09
CA ALA A 154 14.31 23.50 -12.73
C ALA A 154 13.87 22.05 -12.87
N ASP A 155 14.57 21.28 -13.70
CA ASP A 155 14.39 19.84 -13.91
C ASP A 155 15.63 19.30 -14.64
N PHE A 156 16.18 18.18 -14.14
CA PHE A 156 17.36 17.55 -14.73
C PHE A 156 17.01 16.47 -15.76
N ASP A 157 15.76 16.02 -15.79
CA ASP A 157 15.34 14.95 -16.68
C ASP A 157 15.13 15.42 -18.11
N THR A 158 15.20 14.45 -19.01
CA THR A 158 14.74 14.61 -20.40
C THR A 158 13.33 14.04 -20.56
N VAL A 159 12.63 14.47 -21.60
CA VAL A 159 11.31 13.94 -21.94
C VAL A 159 11.46 12.49 -22.42
N GLU A 160 10.80 11.58 -21.71
CA GLU A 160 10.68 10.18 -22.13
C GLU A 160 9.29 9.89 -22.70
N LEU A 161 9.17 8.82 -23.50
CA LEU A 161 7.89 8.36 -24.04
C LEU A 161 6.85 8.09 -22.93
N SER A 162 7.30 7.55 -21.79
CA SER A 162 6.46 7.27 -20.62
C SER A 162 5.84 8.53 -20.02
N ASN A 163 6.46 9.71 -20.21
CA ASN A 163 6.00 10.98 -19.65
C ASN A 163 4.83 11.57 -20.45
N LEU A 164 4.72 11.25 -21.75
CA LEU A 164 3.70 11.79 -22.65
C LEU A 164 2.27 11.36 -22.28
N ASN A 165 2.11 10.46 -21.30
CA ASN A 165 0.82 10.14 -20.71
C ASN A 165 0.22 11.32 -19.92
N ARG A 166 1.04 12.31 -19.53
CA ARG A 166 0.63 13.46 -18.68
C ARG A 166 1.37 14.76 -18.95
N LEU A 167 2.61 14.69 -19.47
CA LEU A 167 3.36 15.85 -19.95
C LEU A 167 2.90 16.14 -21.39
N LYS A 168 2.23 17.27 -21.58
CA LYS A 168 1.59 17.62 -22.84
C LYS A 168 2.59 18.26 -23.82
N THR A 169 3.34 17.43 -24.54
CA THR A 169 4.23 17.91 -25.60
C THR A 169 4.25 16.96 -26.82
N GLY A 170 4.90 17.37 -27.91
CA GLY A 170 5.01 16.57 -29.12
C GLY A 170 6.04 15.43 -29.02
N LEU A 171 5.81 14.33 -29.74
CA LEU A 171 6.73 13.17 -29.80
C LEU A 171 8.16 13.52 -30.23
N HIS A 172 8.33 14.59 -31.01
CA HIS A 172 9.63 15.06 -31.50
C HIS A 172 10.50 15.69 -30.40
N ASN A 173 9.94 15.95 -29.21
CA ASN A 173 10.67 16.50 -28.07
C ASN A 173 11.28 15.41 -27.14
N ILE A 174 11.10 14.12 -27.44
CA ILE A 174 11.73 13.03 -26.67
C ILE A 174 13.25 13.19 -26.69
N GLY A 175 13.88 13.07 -25.52
CA GLY A 175 15.33 13.27 -25.32
C GLY A 175 15.74 14.71 -25.02
N LEU A 176 14.84 15.70 -25.17
CA LEU A 176 15.10 17.09 -24.77
C LEU A 176 14.86 17.27 -23.27
N ASN A 177 15.64 18.13 -22.62
CA ASN A 177 15.44 18.48 -21.21
C ASN A 177 14.06 19.12 -21.00
N LYS A 178 13.38 18.76 -19.90
CA LYS A 178 12.01 19.21 -19.59
C LYS A 178 11.90 20.72 -19.38
N CYS A 179 12.94 21.39 -18.88
CA CYS A 179 13.00 22.86 -18.81
C CYS A 179 12.92 23.49 -20.20
N ILE A 180 13.73 22.98 -21.14
CA ILE A 180 13.81 23.50 -22.50
C ILE A 180 12.46 23.39 -23.20
N VAL A 181 11.83 22.21 -23.14
CA VAL A 181 10.52 21.98 -23.77
C VAL A 181 9.47 22.91 -23.19
N THR A 182 9.40 23.01 -21.86
CA THR A 182 8.43 23.89 -21.18
C THR A 182 8.68 25.36 -21.51
N ALA A 183 9.94 25.80 -21.53
CA ALA A 183 10.31 27.18 -21.84
C ALA A 183 9.98 27.57 -23.29
N ARG A 184 10.19 26.64 -24.24
CA ARG A 184 9.78 26.85 -25.65
C ARG A 184 8.28 27.03 -25.76
N GLU A 185 7.49 26.16 -25.12
CA GLU A 185 6.03 26.25 -25.17
C GLU A 185 5.52 27.54 -24.52
N ILE A 186 6.10 27.97 -23.39
CA ILE A 186 5.79 29.27 -22.78
C ILE A 186 6.14 30.42 -23.73
N SER A 187 7.32 30.37 -24.37
CA SER A 187 7.75 31.41 -25.32
C SER A 187 6.89 31.48 -26.59
N GLU A 188 6.30 30.36 -27.00
CA GLU A 188 5.32 30.29 -28.09
C GLU A 188 3.95 30.86 -27.69
N ILE A 189 3.60 30.81 -26.39
CA ILE A 189 2.40 31.44 -25.83
C ILE A 189 2.60 32.95 -25.62
N ASP A 190 3.75 33.33 -25.09
CA ASP A 190 4.07 34.69 -24.66
C ASP A 190 5.59 34.94 -24.62
N PRO A 191 6.20 35.50 -25.69
CA PRO A 191 7.64 35.70 -25.76
C PRO A 191 8.15 36.83 -24.85
N PHE A 192 7.27 37.52 -24.12
CA PHE A 192 7.62 38.62 -23.21
C PHE A 192 7.66 38.19 -21.73
N ILE A 193 7.51 36.89 -21.45
CA ILE A 193 7.80 36.30 -20.15
C ILE A 193 9.30 35.97 -20.12
N GLU A 194 10.00 36.45 -19.10
CA GLU A 194 11.40 36.10 -18.86
C GLU A 194 11.48 34.69 -18.29
N ILE A 195 12.30 33.83 -18.87
CA ILE A 195 12.45 32.44 -18.44
C ILE A 195 13.92 32.14 -18.16
N GLU A 196 14.19 31.55 -17.00
CA GLU A 196 15.51 31.05 -16.60
C GLU A 196 15.43 29.55 -16.36
N CYS A 197 16.25 28.77 -17.06
CA CYS A 197 16.25 27.31 -16.98
C CYS A 197 17.45 26.79 -16.20
N PHE A 198 17.18 25.95 -15.21
CA PHE A 198 18.16 25.21 -14.41
C PHE A 198 18.10 23.74 -14.87
N THR A 199 18.76 23.45 -15.99
CA THR A 199 18.73 22.14 -16.67
C THR A 199 19.46 21.03 -15.91
N ASP A 200 20.28 21.40 -14.91
CA ASP A 200 20.91 20.44 -13.98
C ASP A 200 20.00 20.15 -12.76
N GLY A 201 18.76 20.67 -12.77
CA GLY A 201 17.85 20.63 -11.63
C GLY A 201 18.33 21.50 -10.46
N ILE A 202 17.80 21.21 -9.28
CA ILE A 202 18.18 21.90 -8.04
C ILE A 202 19.22 21.08 -7.30
N THR A 203 20.26 21.77 -6.82
CA THR A 203 21.35 21.24 -6.01
C THR A 203 21.51 22.12 -4.77
N ALA A 204 22.22 21.63 -3.76
CA ALA A 204 22.53 22.43 -2.58
C ALA A 204 23.28 23.74 -2.94
N GLN A 205 24.06 23.73 -4.03
CA GLN A 205 24.87 24.87 -4.47
C GLN A 205 24.04 25.93 -5.20
N ASN A 206 23.09 25.52 -6.05
CA ASN A 206 22.30 26.46 -6.86
C ASN A 206 20.96 26.88 -6.22
N LEU A 207 20.48 26.16 -5.20
CA LEU A 207 19.20 26.47 -4.52
C LEU A 207 19.13 27.93 -4.03
N PRO A 208 20.15 28.51 -3.37
CA PRO A 208 20.11 29.91 -2.98
C PRO A 208 19.91 30.87 -4.17
N GLY A 209 20.64 30.64 -5.27
CA GLY A 209 20.53 31.45 -6.48
C GLY A 209 19.18 31.27 -7.18
N PHE A 210 18.65 30.05 -7.22
CA PHE A 210 17.31 29.78 -7.72
C PHE A 210 16.27 30.65 -6.99
N LEU A 211 16.33 30.74 -5.66
CA LEU A 211 15.34 31.48 -4.87
C LEU A 211 15.57 33.00 -4.84
N LEU A 212 16.82 33.47 -5.00
CA LEU A 212 17.19 34.86 -4.67
C LEU A 212 17.79 35.67 -5.83
N ASP A 213 18.46 35.03 -6.80
CA ASP A 213 19.14 35.76 -7.88
C ASP A 213 18.14 36.42 -8.83
N GLY A 214 18.45 37.63 -9.31
CA GLY A 214 17.51 38.40 -10.14
C GLY A 214 16.25 38.85 -9.40
N GLY A 215 16.28 38.82 -8.06
CA GLY A 215 15.18 39.17 -7.17
C GLY A 215 14.55 37.94 -6.52
N LYS A 216 14.23 38.07 -5.23
CA LYS A 216 13.56 37.02 -4.44
C LYS A 216 12.30 36.52 -5.14
N LEU A 217 12.10 35.21 -5.18
CA LEU A 217 10.83 34.63 -5.66
C LEU A 217 9.67 35.07 -4.78
N ASP A 218 8.53 35.35 -5.42
CA ASP A 218 7.27 35.64 -4.74
C ASP A 218 6.54 34.35 -4.33
N ILE A 219 6.69 33.28 -5.13
CA ILE A 219 6.18 31.93 -4.83
C ILE A 219 7.17 30.89 -5.34
N LEU A 220 7.38 29.84 -4.54
CA LEU A 220 8.00 28.59 -4.97
C LEU A 220 6.92 27.51 -5.19
N ILE A 221 6.97 26.83 -6.32
CA ILE A 221 6.14 25.69 -6.65
C ILE A 221 7.01 24.44 -6.67
N ASP A 222 6.62 23.42 -5.91
CA ASP A 222 7.36 22.19 -5.77
C ASP A 222 6.57 20.99 -6.32
N GLU A 223 7.06 20.45 -7.43
CA GLU A 223 6.50 19.31 -8.15
C GLU A 223 7.60 18.25 -8.41
N CYS A 224 8.64 18.20 -7.57
CA CYS A 224 9.74 17.23 -7.72
C CYS A 224 9.46 15.91 -7.00
N ASP A 225 10.21 14.85 -7.33
CA ASP A 225 10.08 13.55 -6.67
C ASP A 225 11.20 13.29 -5.64
N ASP A 226 12.24 14.13 -5.64
CA ASP A 226 13.38 13.98 -4.74
C ASP A 226 13.08 14.54 -3.34
N VAL A 227 13.07 13.66 -2.34
CA VAL A 227 12.76 14.00 -0.95
C VAL A 227 13.77 14.96 -0.32
N GLU A 228 15.05 14.88 -0.67
CA GLU A 228 16.10 15.76 -0.11
C GLU A 228 15.93 17.17 -0.66
N ILE A 229 15.67 17.30 -1.96
CA ILE A 229 15.37 18.61 -2.58
C ILE A 229 14.07 19.19 -2.03
N LYS A 230 13.02 18.37 -1.84
CA LYS A 230 11.73 18.78 -1.23
C LYS A 230 11.90 19.39 0.16
N LEU A 231 12.78 18.81 0.97
CA LEU A 231 13.06 19.26 2.33
C LEU A 231 13.92 20.53 2.31
N ALA A 232 15.01 20.52 1.54
CA ALA A 232 15.93 21.65 1.44
C ALA A 232 15.24 22.90 0.87
N SER A 233 14.42 22.74 -0.18
CA SER A 233 13.71 23.85 -0.83
C SER A 233 12.73 24.52 0.13
N ARG A 234 11.95 23.75 0.91
CA ARG A 234 11.04 24.27 1.93
C ARG A 234 11.76 24.93 3.10
N GLN A 235 12.86 24.34 3.58
CA GLN A 235 13.66 24.95 4.64
C GLN A 235 14.20 26.32 4.20
N PHE A 236 14.77 26.39 3.00
CA PHE A 236 15.33 27.62 2.47
C PHE A 236 14.24 28.65 2.13
N ALA A 237 13.10 28.22 1.57
CA ALA A 237 11.94 29.08 1.33
C ALA A 237 11.41 29.68 2.64
N ARG A 238 11.32 28.87 3.71
CA ARG A 238 10.92 29.33 5.04
C ARG A 238 11.88 30.38 5.61
N GLU A 239 13.19 30.12 5.54
CA GLU A 239 14.22 31.07 6.00
C GLU A 239 14.17 32.41 5.26
N ASN A 240 13.64 32.43 4.03
CA ASN A 240 13.57 33.61 3.18
C ASN A 240 12.15 34.18 3.03
N ASN A 241 11.19 33.71 3.84
CA ASN A 241 9.80 34.16 3.82
C ASN A 241 9.19 34.05 2.40
N ILE A 242 9.33 32.89 1.76
CA ILE A 242 8.79 32.58 0.42
C ILE A 242 7.71 31.52 0.61
N PRO A 243 6.45 31.75 0.20
CA PRO A 243 5.41 30.74 0.26
C PRO A 243 5.70 29.59 -0.70
N VAL A 244 5.33 28.38 -0.30
CA VAL A 244 5.46 27.16 -1.10
C VAL A 244 4.08 26.61 -1.44
N VAL A 245 3.89 26.21 -2.70
CA VAL A 245 2.70 25.51 -3.19
C VAL A 245 3.13 24.20 -3.83
N MET A 246 2.43 23.11 -3.54
CA MET A 246 2.66 21.80 -4.14
C MET A 246 1.33 21.13 -4.43
N GLU A 247 1.17 20.55 -5.61
CA GLU A 247 0.11 19.60 -5.91
C GLU A 247 0.64 18.18 -5.79
N THR A 248 -0.25 17.24 -5.50
CA THR A 248 0.02 15.83 -5.78
C THR A 248 -1.15 15.27 -6.55
N SER A 249 -0.85 14.62 -7.67
CA SER A 249 -1.85 14.20 -8.66
C SER A 249 -2.68 12.98 -8.26
N ASP A 250 -2.91 12.78 -6.96
CA ASP A 250 -3.88 11.85 -6.35
C ASP A 250 -4.89 12.65 -5.51
N ARG A 251 -6.19 12.43 -5.76
CA ARG A 251 -7.31 13.16 -5.15
C ARG A 251 -7.26 14.70 -5.28
N GLY A 252 -6.43 15.23 -6.17
CA GLY A 252 -6.23 16.67 -6.34
C GLY A 252 -5.76 17.35 -5.05
N MET A 253 -4.86 16.70 -4.30
CA MET A 253 -4.34 17.26 -3.06
C MET A 253 -3.43 18.46 -3.36
N LEU A 254 -3.73 19.58 -2.71
CA LEU A 254 -2.95 20.81 -2.75
C LEU A 254 -2.39 21.09 -1.35
N ASP A 255 -1.09 21.34 -1.27
CA ASP A 255 -0.33 21.68 -0.07
C ASP A 255 0.16 23.14 -0.21
N VAL A 256 -0.20 23.99 0.76
CA VAL A 256 0.13 25.43 0.73
C VAL A 256 0.77 25.86 2.04
N GLU A 257 2.01 26.34 1.99
CA GLU A 257 2.78 26.80 3.15
C GLU A 257 3.13 28.28 3.02
N ARG A 258 2.40 29.14 3.73
CA ARG A 258 2.60 30.60 3.75
C ARG A 258 3.70 31.02 4.71
N PHE A 259 4.94 30.68 4.38
CA PHE A 259 6.11 31.08 5.18
C PHE A 259 6.35 32.59 5.17
N ASP A 260 5.82 33.30 4.17
CA ASP A 260 5.79 34.77 4.12
C ASP A 260 4.92 35.41 5.22
N LEU A 261 3.89 34.70 5.70
CA LEU A 261 3.02 35.16 6.79
C LEU A 261 3.38 34.54 8.15
N ASP A 262 3.84 33.29 8.16
CA ASP A 262 4.27 32.57 9.36
C ASP A 262 5.59 31.81 9.09
N PRO A 263 6.75 32.46 9.29
CA PRO A 263 8.05 31.83 9.10
C PRO A 263 8.42 30.84 10.22
N THR A 264 7.62 30.78 11.30
CA THR A 264 7.86 29.84 12.40
C THR A 264 7.21 28.47 12.17
N ARG A 265 6.33 28.38 11.16
CA ARG A 265 5.66 27.14 10.79
C ARG A 265 6.66 26.01 10.50
N PRO A 266 6.41 24.78 11.00
CA PRO A 266 7.18 23.61 10.59
C PRO A 266 6.84 23.22 9.15
N ILE A 267 7.85 22.80 8.39
CA ILE A 267 7.68 22.28 7.02
C ILE A 267 6.74 21.06 6.97
N PHE A 268 6.06 20.88 5.84
CA PHE A 268 5.01 19.88 5.65
C PHE A 268 3.98 19.88 6.77
N HIS A 269 3.61 21.08 7.26
CA HIS A 269 2.66 21.27 8.35
C HIS A 269 3.00 20.48 9.64
N GLY A 270 4.27 20.13 9.86
CA GLY A 270 4.70 19.35 11.01
C GLY A 270 4.50 17.83 10.89
N LEU A 271 4.19 17.29 9.70
CA LEU A 271 4.11 15.84 9.47
C LEU A 271 5.41 15.09 9.80
N LEU A 272 6.54 15.81 9.80
CA LEU A 272 7.87 15.30 10.13
C LEU A 272 8.30 15.60 11.58
N LYS A 273 7.36 15.99 12.46
CA LYS A 273 7.64 16.30 13.87
C LYS A 273 8.40 15.15 14.55
N GLY A 274 9.44 15.51 15.30
CA GLY A 274 10.30 14.57 16.02
C GLY A 274 11.51 14.06 15.22
N ILE A 275 11.66 14.48 13.97
CA ILE A 275 12.87 14.22 13.17
C ILE A 275 13.73 15.50 13.18
N PRO A 276 14.98 15.47 13.64
CA PRO A 276 15.87 16.64 13.65
C PRO A 276 16.19 17.12 12.22
N ASP A 277 16.27 18.44 12.02
CA ASP A 277 16.59 19.03 10.71
C ASP A 277 17.92 18.53 10.12
N GLU A 278 18.90 18.20 10.98
CA GLU A 278 20.19 17.64 10.56
C GLU A 278 20.05 16.31 9.82
N LYS A 279 19.03 15.49 10.14
CA LYS A 279 18.78 14.22 9.46
C LYS A 279 18.32 14.41 8.02
N PHE A 280 17.72 15.54 7.67
CA PHE A 280 17.25 15.81 6.32
C PHE A 280 18.39 16.05 5.32
N ARG A 281 19.60 16.35 5.81
CA ARG A 281 20.79 16.56 4.96
C ARG A 281 21.49 15.27 4.55
N ASN A 282 21.25 14.16 5.25
CA ASN A 282 21.90 12.87 5.03
C ASN A 282 20.90 11.73 5.25
N ILE A 283 19.95 11.57 4.33
CA ILE A 283 18.89 10.57 4.47
C ILE A 283 19.42 9.22 3.99
N LEU A 284 19.50 8.23 4.88
CA LEU A 284 19.91 6.88 4.50
C LEU A 284 18.88 6.28 3.51
N PRO A 285 19.31 5.51 2.48
CA PRO A 285 18.38 4.93 1.49
C PRO A 285 17.18 4.19 2.10
N GLN A 286 17.41 3.47 3.21
CA GLN A 286 16.39 2.72 3.95
C GLN A 286 15.38 3.60 4.72
N GLU A 287 15.71 4.86 5.03
CA GLU A 287 14.84 5.81 5.73
C GLU A 287 13.97 6.63 4.76
N ARG A 288 14.37 6.72 3.49
CA ARG A 288 13.68 7.52 2.46
C ARG A 288 12.20 7.17 2.33
N LEU A 289 11.90 5.87 2.22
CA LEU A 289 10.51 5.41 2.08
C LEU A 289 9.65 5.83 3.28
N GLY A 290 10.19 5.75 4.50
CA GLY A 290 9.47 6.15 5.71
C GLY A 290 9.14 7.65 5.74
N LEU A 291 10.03 8.49 5.24
CA LEU A 291 9.80 9.94 5.12
C LEU A 291 8.75 10.26 4.05
N VAL A 292 8.87 9.64 2.87
CA VAL A 292 7.89 9.80 1.78
C VAL A 292 6.50 9.42 2.27
N MET A 293 6.35 8.28 2.96
CA MET A 293 5.06 7.83 3.51
C MET A 293 4.47 8.82 4.53
N LYS A 294 5.30 9.52 5.32
CA LYS A 294 4.82 10.58 6.22
C LYS A 294 4.34 11.81 5.45
N ILE A 295 5.04 12.19 4.37
CA ILE A 295 4.72 13.35 3.55
C ILE A 295 3.45 13.12 2.73
N VAL A 296 3.29 11.95 2.10
CA VAL A 296 2.14 11.68 1.23
C VAL A 296 0.89 11.23 1.98
N GLU A 297 1.02 10.85 3.26
CA GLU A 297 -0.07 10.36 4.11
C GLU A 297 -0.93 9.29 3.39
N PRO A 298 -0.39 8.09 3.08
CA PRO A 298 -1.02 7.12 2.18
C PRO A 298 -2.46 6.77 2.58
N ASN A 299 -2.79 6.77 3.88
CA ASN A 299 -4.16 6.52 4.38
C ASN A 299 -5.20 7.55 3.91
N LYS A 300 -4.77 8.73 3.46
CA LYS A 300 -5.61 9.77 2.84
C LYS A 300 -5.65 9.69 1.32
N GLY A 301 -4.81 8.85 0.70
CA GLY A 301 -4.79 8.64 -0.75
C GLY A 301 -6.03 7.91 -1.25
N SER A 302 -6.28 8.00 -2.56
CA SER A 302 -7.41 7.34 -3.20
C SER A 302 -7.34 5.82 -3.01
N VAL A 303 -8.47 5.13 -3.11
CA VAL A 303 -8.49 3.65 -2.99
C VAL A 303 -7.54 3.02 -4.01
N ARG A 304 -7.54 3.53 -5.25
CA ARG A 304 -6.66 3.04 -6.32
C ARG A 304 -5.21 3.48 -6.12
N GLY A 305 -4.96 4.69 -5.63
CA GLY A 305 -3.62 5.18 -5.30
C GLY A 305 -2.97 4.32 -4.21
N ARG A 306 -3.70 4.02 -3.14
CA ARG A 306 -3.27 3.09 -2.08
C ARG A 306 -3.04 1.66 -2.56
N ALA A 307 -3.88 1.14 -3.45
CA ALA A 307 -3.65 -0.16 -4.05
C ALA A 307 -2.38 -0.16 -4.92
N SER A 308 -2.19 0.88 -5.74
CA SER A 308 -1.03 1.04 -6.62
C SER A 308 0.28 1.18 -5.84
N LEU A 309 0.26 1.82 -4.67
CA LEU A 309 1.40 1.90 -3.77
C LEU A 309 2.00 0.52 -3.44
N LEU A 310 1.14 -0.48 -3.25
CA LEU A 310 1.57 -1.84 -2.91
C LEU A 310 2.25 -2.55 -4.09
N GLU A 311 2.05 -2.04 -5.30
CA GLU A 311 2.56 -2.59 -6.55
C GLU A 311 3.84 -1.91 -7.05
N VAL A 312 4.25 -0.78 -6.44
CA VAL A 312 5.49 -0.09 -6.76
C VAL A 312 6.69 -0.98 -6.45
N GLY A 313 7.56 -1.17 -7.43
CA GLY A 313 8.68 -2.10 -7.37
C GLY A 313 8.29 -3.58 -7.55
N GLN A 314 7.00 -3.87 -7.76
CA GLN A 314 6.47 -5.21 -8.02
C GLN A 314 6.00 -5.33 -9.47
N SER A 315 4.83 -4.78 -9.79
CA SER A 315 4.25 -4.79 -11.13
C SER A 315 4.32 -3.43 -11.84
N ILE A 316 4.58 -2.35 -11.10
CA ILE A 316 4.80 -1.01 -11.65
C ILE A 316 6.09 -0.40 -11.11
N SER A 317 6.75 0.46 -11.88
CA SER A 317 8.03 1.07 -11.50
C SER A 317 7.88 2.31 -10.62
N THR A 318 6.78 3.06 -10.79
CA THR A 318 6.54 4.34 -10.11
C THR A 318 5.06 4.57 -9.89
N TRP A 319 4.75 5.61 -9.13
CA TRP A 319 3.40 6.06 -8.81
C TRP A 319 2.61 6.44 -10.06
N PRO A 320 1.41 5.88 -10.27
CA PRO A 320 0.57 6.26 -11.40
C PRO A 320 0.10 7.71 -11.29
N GLN A 321 0.26 8.48 -12.36
CA GLN A 321 -0.21 9.86 -12.46
C GLN A 321 -1.04 10.00 -13.74
N LEU A 322 -2.30 10.44 -13.60
CA LEU A 322 -3.24 10.59 -14.72
C LEU A 322 -3.22 12.01 -15.29
N ALA A 323 -3.32 12.15 -16.62
CA ALA A 323 -3.37 13.46 -17.29
C ALA A 323 -4.48 14.37 -16.75
N SER A 324 -5.66 13.81 -16.44
CA SER A 324 -6.79 14.58 -15.91
C SER A 324 -6.48 15.18 -14.55
N ALA A 325 -5.81 14.43 -13.67
CA ALA A 325 -5.38 14.89 -12.36
C ALA A 325 -4.30 15.98 -12.49
N VAL A 326 -3.26 15.73 -13.28
CA VAL A 326 -2.18 16.71 -13.54
C VAL A 326 -2.72 18.00 -14.16
N THR A 327 -3.64 17.90 -15.11
CA THR A 327 -4.24 19.09 -15.76
C THR A 327 -5.10 19.88 -14.78
N LEU A 328 -5.91 19.20 -13.95
CA LEU A 328 -6.67 19.85 -12.88
C LEU A 328 -5.72 20.54 -11.89
N GLY A 329 -4.68 19.83 -11.46
CA GLY A 329 -3.64 20.34 -10.56
C GLY A 329 -2.99 21.61 -11.07
N GLY A 330 -2.63 21.65 -12.37
CA GLY A 330 -2.14 22.85 -13.04
C GLY A 330 -3.05 24.07 -12.88
N GLY A 331 -4.36 23.89 -13.03
CA GLY A 331 -5.35 24.95 -12.81
C GLY A 331 -5.51 25.35 -11.34
N VAL A 332 -5.56 24.37 -10.43
CA VAL A 332 -5.69 24.61 -8.97
C VAL A 332 -4.48 25.38 -8.42
N VAL A 333 -3.26 24.98 -8.78
CA VAL A 333 -2.03 25.66 -8.36
C VAL A 333 -2.00 27.08 -8.92
N THR A 334 -2.32 27.27 -10.19
CA THR A 334 -2.35 28.60 -10.82
C THR A 334 -3.32 29.54 -10.11
N ASP A 335 -4.55 29.09 -9.83
CA ASP A 335 -5.56 29.90 -9.12
C ASP A 335 -5.08 30.31 -7.72
N VAL A 336 -4.53 29.35 -6.96
CA VAL A 336 -4.07 29.59 -5.59
C VAL A 336 -2.87 30.53 -5.60
N CYS A 337 -1.92 30.34 -6.51
CA CYS A 337 -0.78 31.23 -6.67
C CYS A 337 -1.24 32.66 -6.98
N ARG A 338 -2.16 32.84 -7.94
CA ARG A 338 -2.74 34.15 -8.26
C ARG A 338 -3.37 34.80 -7.04
N ARG A 339 -4.17 34.06 -6.26
CA ARG A 339 -4.80 34.60 -5.04
C ARG A 339 -3.78 34.90 -3.93
N ILE A 340 -2.69 34.15 -3.81
CA ILE A 340 -1.58 34.48 -2.90
C ILE A 340 -0.92 35.79 -3.34
N LEU A 341 -0.57 35.91 -4.62
CA LEU A 341 0.12 37.08 -5.18
C LEU A 341 -0.71 38.38 -5.08
N LEU A 342 -2.04 38.26 -5.13
CA LEU A 342 -2.99 39.37 -4.96
C LEU A 342 -3.48 39.54 -3.51
N ASN A 343 -2.90 38.82 -2.56
CA ASN A 343 -3.27 38.86 -1.15
C ASN A 343 -4.77 38.54 -0.86
N GLN A 344 -5.36 37.67 -1.68
CA GLN A 344 -6.75 37.17 -1.60
C GLN A 344 -6.85 35.78 -0.94
N PHE A 345 -5.72 35.15 -0.65
CA PHE A 345 -5.61 33.92 0.12
C PHE A 345 -4.54 34.12 1.19
N THR A 346 -4.78 33.69 2.42
CA THR A 346 -3.88 33.94 3.57
C THR A 346 -3.64 32.71 4.44
N ASP A 347 -4.28 31.59 4.10
CA ASP A 347 -4.24 30.38 4.91
C ASP A 347 -3.12 29.43 4.49
N SER A 348 -2.86 28.42 5.30
CA SER A 348 -1.95 27.32 4.96
C SER A 348 -2.51 26.00 5.42
N GLY A 349 -2.31 24.98 4.61
CA GLY A 349 -2.80 23.65 4.90
C GLY A 349 -2.83 22.78 3.67
N ARG A 350 -3.45 21.61 3.86
CA ARG A 350 -3.74 20.65 2.79
C ARG A 350 -5.20 20.68 2.44
N TYR A 351 -5.47 20.87 1.16
CA TYR A 351 -6.80 20.92 0.56
C TYR A 351 -6.93 19.80 -0.46
N TYR A 352 -8.14 19.36 -0.74
CA TYR A 352 -8.42 18.30 -1.71
C TYR A 352 -9.48 18.77 -2.69
N VAL A 353 -9.16 18.76 -3.98
CA VAL A 353 -10.13 18.93 -5.07
C VAL A 353 -10.43 17.55 -5.65
N ASP A 354 -11.01 16.69 -4.80
CA ASP A 354 -11.27 15.30 -5.15
C ASP A 354 -12.50 15.19 -6.06
N LEU A 355 -12.25 15.06 -7.37
CA LEU A 355 -13.31 14.95 -8.37
C LEU A 355 -14.19 13.70 -8.17
N GLU A 356 -13.64 12.59 -7.64
CA GLU A 356 -14.43 11.38 -7.40
C GLU A 356 -15.41 11.59 -6.23
N GLU A 357 -15.03 12.38 -5.23
CA GLU A 357 -15.90 12.77 -4.12
C GLU A 357 -16.94 13.82 -4.54
N LEU A 358 -16.48 14.89 -5.19
CA LEU A 358 -17.29 16.02 -5.65
C LEU A 358 -18.30 15.64 -6.73
N ILE A 359 -17.94 14.69 -7.61
CA ILE A 359 -18.76 14.19 -8.72
C ILE A 359 -19.00 12.68 -8.53
N SER A 360 -19.62 12.32 -7.41
CA SER A 360 -19.91 10.93 -7.05
C SER A 360 -21.29 10.48 -7.51
N ASN A 361 -21.44 9.16 -7.73
CA ASN A 361 -22.76 8.54 -7.81
C ASN A 361 -23.51 8.75 -6.48
N ARG A 362 -24.84 8.85 -6.54
CA ARG A 362 -25.67 8.85 -5.32
C ARG A 362 -25.33 7.59 -4.51
N GLN A 363 -24.94 7.77 -3.25
CA GLN A 363 -24.63 6.65 -2.37
C GLN A 363 -25.86 5.75 -2.25
N ILE A 364 -25.77 4.57 -2.84
CA ILE A 364 -26.67 3.47 -2.51
C ILE A 364 -26.12 2.94 -1.19
N SER A 365 -26.93 2.94 -0.14
CA SER A 365 -26.54 2.33 1.14
C SER A 365 -26.10 0.89 0.86
N GLU A 366 -24.79 0.63 0.92
CA GLU A 366 -24.28 -0.72 0.91
C GLU A 366 -24.90 -1.45 2.10
N LYS A 367 -25.54 -2.60 1.86
CA LYS A 367 -26.01 -3.42 2.96
C LYS A 367 -24.77 -3.92 3.70
N PRO A 368 -24.69 -3.79 5.04
CA PRO A 368 -23.61 -4.39 5.78
C PRO A 368 -23.58 -5.88 5.50
N LEU A 369 -22.41 -6.40 5.13
CA LEU A 369 -22.20 -7.82 4.97
C LEU A 369 -22.44 -8.50 6.30
N ILE A 370 -23.42 -9.40 6.33
CA ILE A 370 -23.73 -10.18 7.52
C ILE A 370 -22.77 -11.37 7.52
N PHE A 371 -21.59 -11.19 8.14
CA PHE A 371 -20.58 -12.25 8.27
C PHE A 371 -20.93 -13.30 9.34
N ARG A 372 -21.95 -13.05 10.18
CA ARG A 372 -22.41 -14.00 11.20
C ARG A 372 -23.53 -14.87 10.64
N LYS A 373 -23.27 -16.17 10.50
CA LYS A 373 -24.36 -17.15 10.72
C LYS A 373 -24.81 -16.97 12.16
N SER A 374 -26.11 -16.95 12.41
CA SER A 374 -26.68 -16.94 13.76
C SER A 374 -26.39 -18.29 14.43
N ILE A 375 -25.16 -18.46 14.91
CA ILE A 375 -24.76 -19.64 15.68
C ILE A 375 -25.13 -19.34 17.13
N LEU A 376 -25.94 -20.23 17.71
CA LEU A 376 -26.34 -20.12 19.11
C LEU A 376 -25.10 -20.28 20.01
N PRO A 377 -25.00 -19.53 21.10
CA PRO A 377 -23.91 -19.69 22.06
C PRO A 377 -24.00 -21.05 22.75
N PHE A 378 -22.88 -21.54 23.29
CA PHE A 378 -22.87 -22.74 24.11
C PHE A 378 -23.76 -22.57 25.35
N TYR A 379 -24.69 -23.51 25.56
CA TYR A 379 -25.60 -23.51 26.71
C TYR A 379 -25.24 -24.66 27.67
N PRO A 380 -24.68 -24.36 28.87
CA PRO A 380 -24.31 -25.39 29.84
C PRO A 380 -25.46 -26.31 30.22
N GLU A 381 -26.69 -25.80 30.28
CA GLU A 381 -27.92 -26.56 30.55
C GLU A 381 -28.14 -27.72 29.57
N ILE A 382 -27.85 -27.50 28.29
CA ILE A 382 -27.98 -28.52 27.23
C ILE A 382 -26.85 -29.54 27.38
N ALA A 383 -25.62 -29.08 27.58
CA ALA A 383 -24.46 -29.94 27.79
C ALA A 383 -24.64 -30.84 29.02
N ILE A 384 -25.19 -30.31 30.12
CA ILE A 384 -25.51 -31.08 31.33
C ILE A 384 -26.52 -32.19 31.04
N ARG A 385 -27.61 -31.90 30.32
CA ARG A 385 -28.60 -32.92 29.92
C ARG A 385 -27.99 -34.01 29.05
N ILE A 386 -27.08 -33.64 28.14
CA ILE A 386 -26.32 -34.61 27.34
C ILE A 386 -25.44 -35.47 28.25
N CYS A 387 -24.70 -34.86 29.18
CA CYS A 387 -23.84 -35.61 30.11
C CYS A 387 -24.63 -36.61 30.98
N ASP A 388 -25.85 -36.26 31.38
CA ASP A 388 -26.74 -37.10 32.18
C ASP A 388 -27.42 -38.22 31.39
N SER A 389 -27.57 -38.07 30.07
CA SER A 389 -28.16 -39.11 29.21
C SER A 389 -27.17 -40.21 28.83
N LEU A 390 -25.86 -39.98 29.00
CA LEU A 390 -24.82 -40.94 28.68
C LEU A 390 -24.84 -42.13 29.64
N PRO A 391 -24.49 -43.35 29.18
CA PRO A 391 -24.31 -44.50 30.06
C PRO A 391 -23.36 -44.18 31.22
N GLN A 392 -23.78 -44.50 32.44
CA GLN A 392 -22.92 -44.37 33.61
C GLN A 392 -21.82 -45.44 33.56
N LYS A 393 -20.57 -45.00 33.42
CA LYS A 393 -19.37 -45.83 33.59
C LYS A 393 -18.70 -45.41 34.90
N VAL A 394 -18.38 -46.38 35.75
CA VAL A 394 -17.70 -46.10 37.03
C VAL A 394 -16.23 -45.81 36.75
N ALA A 395 -15.78 -44.57 37.02
CA ALA A 395 -14.36 -44.24 37.03
C ALA A 395 -13.71 -44.81 38.30
N ASN A 396 -12.52 -45.42 38.18
CA ASN A 396 -11.80 -45.97 39.32
C ASN A 396 -11.02 -44.88 40.11
N SER A 397 -10.98 -43.65 39.59
CA SER A 397 -10.48 -42.45 40.28
C SER A 397 -11.33 -41.24 39.88
N ILE A 398 -11.66 -40.38 40.84
CA ILE A 398 -12.39 -39.13 40.62
C ILE A 398 -11.43 -38.00 41.02
N PRO A 399 -10.90 -37.21 40.07
CA PRO A 399 -10.04 -36.07 40.38
C PRO A 399 -10.80 -35.01 41.19
N SER A 400 -10.09 -34.29 42.05
CA SER A 400 -10.65 -33.11 42.74
C SER A 400 -10.92 -31.97 41.76
N SER A 401 -11.77 -31.01 42.14
CA SER A 401 -12.03 -29.81 41.34
C SER A 401 -10.75 -29.07 40.97
N GLN A 402 -9.80 -28.97 41.90
CA GLN A 402 -8.48 -28.35 41.66
C GLN A 402 -7.67 -29.14 40.63
N GLN A 403 -7.72 -30.47 40.64
CA GLN A 403 -7.05 -31.28 39.62
C GLN A 403 -7.71 -31.08 38.25
N ILE A 404 -9.03 -31.00 38.18
CA ILE A 404 -9.76 -30.71 36.93
C ILE A 404 -9.39 -29.33 36.38
N GLU A 405 -9.32 -28.31 37.22
CA GLU A 405 -8.89 -26.96 36.82
C GLU A 405 -7.49 -26.98 36.21
N GLN A 406 -6.52 -27.65 36.85
CA GLN A 406 -5.14 -27.80 36.33
C GLN A 406 -5.09 -28.54 34.99
N LEU A 407 -5.90 -29.61 34.84
CA LEU A 407 -5.99 -30.37 33.60
C LEU A 407 -6.57 -29.53 32.46
N VAL A 408 -7.62 -28.77 32.74
CA VAL A 408 -8.29 -27.92 31.74
C VAL A 408 -7.45 -26.68 31.42
N GLU A 409 -6.69 -26.14 32.37
CA GLU A 409 -5.72 -25.07 32.12
C GLU A 409 -4.63 -25.53 31.14
N ALA A 410 -4.05 -26.72 31.35
CA ALA A 410 -3.09 -27.32 30.42
C ALA A 410 -3.74 -27.60 29.05
N ALA A 411 -4.95 -28.16 29.03
CA ALA A 411 -5.71 -28.38 27.80
C ALA A 411 -5.89 -27.08 26.99
N SER A 412 -6.24 -26.00 27.69
CA SER A 412 -6.51 -24.69 27.09
C SER A 412 -5.26 -24.02 26.54
N ALA A 413 -4.06 -24.42 26.94
CA ALA A 413 -2.81 -23.94 26.34
C ALA A 413 -2.62 -24.42 24.88
N ALA A 414 -3.44 -25.34 24.38
CA ALA A 414 -3.41 -25.82 23.00
C ALA A 414 -3.52 -24.67 21.97
N PRO A 415 -2.92 -24.83 20.77
CA PRO A 415 -3.09 -23.89 19.67
C PRO A 415 -4.49 -24.04 19.06
N SER A 416 -5.01 -22.94 18.53
CA SER A 416 -6.20 -22.92 17.68
C SER A 416 -6.06 -21.87 16.59
N TYR A 417 -6.72 -22.07 15.45
CA TYR A 417 -6.77 -21.06 14.38
C TYR A 417 -7.38 -19.77 14.94
N GLY A 418 -6.81 -18.61 14.57
CA GLY A 418 -7.24 -17.32 15.12
C GLY A 418 -7.02 -17.13 16.63
N ASN A 419 -6.51 -18.15 17.35
CA ASN A 419 -6.63 -18.27 18.80
C ASN A 419 -8.10 -18.27 19.28
N ASP A 420 -9.00 -18.89 18.49
CA ASP A 420 -10.44 -18.86 18.74
C ASP A 420 -10.89 -19.72 19.93
N GLN A 421 -10.11 -20.75 20.29
CA GLN A 421 -10.28 -21.62 21.46
C GLN A 421 -11.67 -22.29 21.52
N PRO A 422 -12.01 -23.17 20.54
CA PRO A 422 -13.38 -23.63 20.31
C PRO A 422 -13.79 -24.82 21.21
N TRP A 423 -13.38 -24.82 22.48
CA TRP A 423 -13.62 -25.91 23.43
C TRP A 423 -14.39 -25.46 24.66
N LYS A 424 -15.28 -26.34 25.15
CA LYS A 424 -15.97 -26.24 26.44
C LYS A 424 -15.82 -27.56 27.19
N TRP A 425 -15.62 -27.47 28.49
CA TRP A 425 -15.36 -28.60 29.37
C TRP A 425 -16.43 -28.69 30.43
N VAL A 426 -17.03 -29.86 30.60
CA VAL A 426 -18.03 -30.13 31.63
C VAL A 426 -17.58 -31.31 32.49
N PHE A 427 -17.29 -31.06 33.76
CA PHE A 427 -17.02 -32.12 34.71
C PHE A 427 -18.33 -32.55 35.37
N ARG A 428 -18.75 -33.79 35.15
CA ARG A 428 -20.01 -34.29 35.68
C ARG A 428 -19.98 -35.79 35.80
N ASN A 429 -20.63 -36.35 36.83
CA ASN A 429 -20.71 -37.80 37.05
C ASN A 429 -19.31 -38.48 37.08
N GLY A 430 -18.31 -37.79 37.66
CA GLY A 430 -16.93 -38.28 37.80
C GLY A 430 -16.12 -38.34 36.48
N ARG A 431 -16.65 -37.77 35.39
CA ARG A 431 -16.02 -37.74 34.06
C ARG A 431 -15.91 -36.31 33.55
N LEU A 432 -14.93 -36.07 32.70
CA LEU A 432 -14.73 -34.78 32.05
C LEU A 432 -15.15 -34.86 30.58
N HIS A 433 -16.00 -33.96 30.14
CA HIS A 433 -16.62 -33.97 28.81
C HIS A 433 -16.09 -32.80 27.99
N LEU A 434 -15.56 -33.08 26.80
CA LEU A 434 -15.10 -32.07 25.84
C LEU A 434 -16.20 -31.80 24.81
N PHE A 435 -16.66 -30.56 24.75
CA PHE A 435 -17.59 -30.07 23.75
C PHE A 435 -16.90 -29.13 22.75
N HIS A 436 -17.28 -29.23 21.49
CA HIS A 436 -17.00 -28.24 20.45
C HIS A 436 -17.94 -27.05 20.62
N ASP A 437 -17.40 -25.82 20.58
CA ASP A 437 -18.18 -24.57 20.56
C ASP A 437 -18.19 -23.97 19.14
N PRO A 438 -19.23 -24.20 18.31
CA PRO A 438 -19.29 -23.70 16.95
C PRO A 438 -19.33 -22.17 16.87
N SER A 439 -19.76 -21.49 17.94
CA SER A 439 -19.78 -20.03 18.02
C SER A 439 -18.37 -19.41 18.02
N ARG A 440 -17.34 -20.26 18.19
CA ARG A 440 -15.92 -19.91 18.14
C ARG A 440 -15.17 -20.57 16.98
N SER A 441 -15.83 -21.23 16.04
CA SER A 441 -15.13 -21.88 14.91
C SER A 441 -15.74 -21.58 13.55
N PHE A 442 -16.22 -20.35 13.35
CA PHE A 442 -16.85 -19.92 12.09
C PHE A 442 -15.84 -19.25 11.12
N ALA A 443 -14.56 -19.57 11.27
CA ALA A 443 -13.48 -19.00 10.45
C ALA A 443 -13.68 -19.28 8.98
N PHE A 444 -13.31 -18.32 8.13
CA PHE A 444 -13.17 -18.57 6.69
C PHE A 444 -12.20 -19.73 6.44
N ALA A 445 -11.16 -19.86 7.26
CA ALA A 445 -10.23 -20.97 7.15
C ALA A 445 -10.78 -22.31 7.67
N ASN A 446 -11.88 -22.32 8.43
CA ASN A 446 -12.44 -23.53 9.01
C ASN A 446 -13.45 -24.18 8.05
N VAL A 447 -12.93 -24.94 7.10
CA VAL A 447 -13.72 -25.77 6.18
C VAL A 447 -13.92 -27.15 6.81
N ASP A 448 -15.16 -27.67 6.75
CA ASP A 448 -15.56 -28.97 7.31
C ASP A 448 -15.09 -29.23 8.76
N ASN A 449 -15.02 -28.15 9.56
CA ASN A 449 -14.52 -28.16 10.93
C ASN A 449 -13.07 -28.66 11.12
N LEU A 450 -12.27 -28.72 10.05
CA LEU A 450 -10.88 -29.17 10.11
C LEU A 450 -10.08 -28.46 11.19
N SER A 451 -10.04 -27.12 11.15
CA SER A 451 -9.23 -26.35 12.11
C SER A 451 -9.76 -26.46 13.54
N ALA A 452 -11.08 -26.60 13.72
CA ALA A 452 -11.70 -26.81 15.02
C ALA A 452 -11.28 -28.16 15.62
N TYR A 453 -11.37 -29.25 14.85
CA TYR A 453 -11.03 -30.59 15.34
C TYR A 453 -9.54 -30.80 15.54
N LEU A 454 -8.67 -30.15 14.75
CA LEU A 454 -7.24 -30.09 15.07
C LEU A 454 -6.98 -29.43 16.43
N SER A 455 -7.71 -28.35 16.73
CA SER A 455 -7.60 -27.62 18.00
C SER A 455 -8.12 -28.44 19.18
N LEU A 456 -9.26 -29.11 19.02
CA LEU A 456 -9.86 -29.99 20.03
C LEU A 456 -9.00 -31.22 20.33
N GLY A 457 -8.43 -31.82 19.29
CA GLY A 457 -7.45 -32.91 19.43
C GLY A 457 -6.20 -32.46 20.19
N ALA A 458 -5.69 -31.26 19.88
CA ALA A 458 -4.55 -30.69 20.59
C ALA A 458 -4.86 -30.43 22.08
N ALA A 459 -6.04 -29.88 22.39
CA ALA A 459 -6.48 -29.66 23.76
C ALA A 459 -6.62 -30.96 24.55
N TYR A 460 -7.21 -31.99 23.95
CA TYR A 460 -7.30 -33.31 24.55
C TYR A 460 -5.92 -33.96 24.78
N GLU A 461 -4.97 -33.75 23.87
CA GLU A 461 -3.62 -34.30 24.04
C GLU A 461 -2.86 -33.61 25.19
N ASN A 462 -2.96 -32.28 25.31
CA ASN A 462 -2.41 -31.58 26.47
C ASN A 462 -3.01 -32.09 27.79
N LEU A 463 -4.32 -32.32 27.82
CA LEU A 463 -4.99 -32.91 28.98
C LEU A 463 -4.43 -34.31 29.31
N THR A 464 -4.20 -35.13 28.29
CA THR A 464 -3.66 -36.49 28.43
C THR A 464 -2.24 -36.46 29.00
N LEU A 465 -1.38 -35.59 28.46
CA LEU A 465 -0.01 -35.39 28.95
C LEU A 465 0.00 -34.90 30.40
N LYS A 466 -0.82 -33.89 30.72
CA LYS A 466 -0.91 -33.34 32.08
C LYS A 466 -1.46 -34.35 33.09
N SER A 467 -2.44 -35.16 32.67
CA SER A 467 -2.97 -36.25 33.51
C SER A 467 -1.87 -37.22 33.93
N LYS A 468 -1.02 -37.63 32.98
CA LYS A 468 0.12 -38.53 33.26
C LYS A 468 1.14 -37.90 34.21
N GLU A 469 1.48 -36.63 34.02
CA GLU A 469 2.36 -35.86 34.92
C GLU A 469 1.80 -35.84 36.36
N MET A 470 0.48 -35.77 36.51
CA MET A 470 -0.24 -35.79 37.79
C MET A 470 -0.48 -37.20 38.36
N GLY A 471 0.05 -38.26 37.72
CA GLY A 471 -0.12 -39.64 38.17
C GLY A 471 -1.50 -40.25 37.86
N LEU A 472 -2.26 -39.65 36.95
CA LEU A 472 -3.56 -40.13 36.47
C LEU A 472 -3.43 -40.73 35.08
N ASN A 473 -4.11 -41.86 34.84
CA ASN A 473 -4.31 -42.37 33.49
C ASN A 473 -5.70 -41.97 32.98
N VAL A 474 -5.81 -41.67 31.69
CA VAL A 474 -7.08 -41.32 31.05
C VAL A 474 -7.47 -42.34 30.00
N SER A 475 -8.77 -42.64 29.93
CA SER A 475 -9.40 -43.32 28.80
C SER A 475 -10.55 -42.44 28.31
N ALA A 476 -10.76 -42.33 27.00
CA ALA A 476 -11.87 -41.55 26.48
C ALA A 476 -12.69 -42.31 25.44
N ASP A 477 -14.00 -42.14 25.50
CA ASP A 477 -14.89 -42.44 24.38
C ASP A 477 -14.89 -41.19 23.47
N ILE A 478 -14.35 -41.31 22.26
CA ILE A 478 -14.26 -40.22 21.28
C ILE A 478 -15.48 -40.30 20.37
N PHE A 479 -16.19 -39.18 20.19
CA PHE A 479 -17.49 -39.07 19.51
C PHE A 479 -18.54 -40.10 19.98
N PRO A 480 -18.86 -40.15 21.29
CA PRO A 480 -19.74 -41.17 21.87
C PRO A 480 -21.18 -41.12 21.33
N LEU A 481 -21.59 -39.99 20.74
CA LEU A 481 -22.91 -39.76 20.16
C LEU A 481 -22.85 -39.59 18.62
N GLY A 482 -21.72 -39.94 18.00
CA GLY A 482 -21.46 -39.73 16.57
C GLY A 482 -20.77 -38.40 16.26
N SER A 483 -20.22 -38.31 15.05
CA SER A 483 -19.41 -37.20 14.52
C SER A 483 -20.15 -35.85 14.42
N ASP A 484 -21.48 -35.88 14.33
CA ASP A 484 -22.31 -34.68 14.20
C ASP A 484 -22.65 -34.04 15.56
N SER A 485 -22.28 -34.70 16.67
CA SER A 485 -22.53 -34.19 18.01
C SER A 485 -21.50 -33.13 18.41
N GLU A 486 -21.94 -32.09 19.13
CA GLU A 486 -21.02 -31.15 19.79
C GLU A 486 -20.21 -31.83 20.91
N LEU A 487 -20.64 -33.00 21.42
CA LEU A 487 -19.86 -33.77 22.40
C LEU A 487 -18.77 -34.59 21.70
N VAL A 488 -17.53 -34.14 21.85
CA VAL A 488 -16.36 -34.69 21.15
C VAL A 488 -15.69 -35.81 21.92
N ALA A 489 -15.57 -35.69 23.25
CA ALA A 489 -14.93 -36.73 24.05
C ALA A 489 -15.50 -36.83 25.47
N VAL A 490 -15.55 -38.05 26.00
CA VAL A 490 -15.91 -38.34 27.40
C VAL A 490 -14.73 -39.01 28.08
N VAL A 491 -14.04 -38.26 28.94
CA VAL A 491 -12.80 -38.65 29.59
C VAL A 491 -13.07 -39.24 30.97
N SER A 492 -12.57 -40.45 31.20
CA SER A 492 -12.61 -41.15 32.48
C SER A 492 -11.19 -41.29 33.04
N PHE A 493 -11.05 -41.17 34.36
CA PHE A 493 -9.76 -41.18 35.05
C PHE A 493 -9.55 -42.48 35.83
N HIS A 494 -8.30 -42.93 35.84
CA HIS A 494 -7.88 -44.16 36.51
C HIS A 494 -6.64 -43.89 37.36
N SER A 495 -6.59 -44.46 38.56
CA SER A 495 -5.42 -44.39 39.42
C SER A 495 -4.26 -45.17 38.79
N SER A 496 -3.09 -44.55 38.68
CA SER A 496 -1.88 -45.23 38.19
C SER A 496 -1.28 -46.09 39.29
N ALA A 497 -1.71 -47.36 39.40
CA ALA A 497 -1.15 -48.31 40.39
C ALA A 497 0.23 -48.88 39.99
N SER A 498 0.73 -48.55 38.79
CA SER A 498 2.02 -49.07 38.30
C SER A 498 2.69 -48.07 37.37
N LYS A 499 3.98 -47.79 37.61
CA LYS A 499 4.88 -47.29 36.55
C LYS A 499 4.93 -48.35 35.45
N LEU A 500 4.25 -48.17 34.32
CA LEU A 500 4.32 -49.09 33.19
C LEU A 500 4.55 -48.39 31.84
N THR A 501 5.67 -48.78 31.22
CA THR A 501 5.86 -49.25 29.83
C THR A 501 5.51 -48.41 28.60
N GLU A 502 5.14 -47.13 28.70
CA GLU A 502 5.40 -46.22 27.57
C GLU A 502 6.85 -45.69 27.66
N PRO A 503 7.53 -45.42 26.53
CA PRO A 503 8.85 -44.80 26.57
C PRO A 503 8.77 -43.50 27.39
N VAL A 504 9.63 -43.38 28.40
CA VAL A 504 9.71 -42.23 29.33
C VAL A 504 9.74 -40.87 28.59
N SER A 505 10.19 -40.86 27.33
CA SER A 505 10.34 -39.68 26.47
C SER A 505 9.07 -38.84 26.21
N PHE A 506 7.86 -39.40 26.36
CA PHE A 506 6.62 -38.65 26.11
C PHE A 506 6.05 -37.94 27.35
N GLN A 507 6.39 -38.38 28.57
CA GLN A 507 5.95 -37.71 29.80
C GLN A 507 6.60 -36.32 29.95
N GLU A 508 7.83 -36.15 29.48
CA GLU A 508 8.57 -34.89 29.49
C GLU A 508 7.95 -33.81 28.58
N LEU A 509 7.09 -34.18 27.61
CA LEU A 509 6.46 -33.19 26.73
C LEU A 509 5.48 -32.26 27.46
N ALA A 510 4.96 -32.67 28.62
CA ALA A 510 4.07 -31.84 29.43
C ALA A 510 4.75 -30.54 29.90
N GLU A 511 6.06 -30.57 30.13
CA GLU A 511 6.86 -29.40 30.54
C GLU A 511 6.86 -28.29 29.48
N PHE A 512 6.63 -28.64 28.21
CA PHE A 512 6.66 -27.71 27.09
C PHE A 512 5.30 -27.10 26.75
N ILE A 513 4.21 -27.49 27.43
CA ILE A 513 2.85 -27.03 27.13
C ILE A 513 2.73 -25.50 27.19
N HIS A 514 3.31 -24.89 28.22
CA HIS A 514 3.21 -23.44 28.46
C HIS A 514 4.36 -22.63 27.85
N THR A 515 5.45 -23.27 27.43
CA THR A 515 6.59 -22.60 26.78
C THR A 515 6.48 -22.60 25.26
N ARG A 516 5.73 -23.55 24.68
CA ARG A 516 5.42 -23.62 23.25
C ARG A 516 4.64 -22.37 22.80
N SER A 517 5.14 -21.75 21.73
CA SER A 517 4.48 -20.60 21.10
C SER A 517 4.55 -20.67 19.57
N THR A 518 3.70 -19.88 18.91
CA THR A 518 3.76 -19.67 17.45
C THR A 518 4.69 -18.49 17.17
N ASN A 519 5.84 -18.74 16.56
CA ASN A 519 6.78 -17.69 16.16
C ASN A 519 6.75 -17.48 14.64
N ARG A 520 6.46 -16.25 14.21
CA ARG A 520 6.35 -15.88 12.79
C ARG A 520 7.62 -15.24 12.22
N ALA A 521 8.69 -15.16 13.00
CA ALA A 521 9.96 -14.63 12.55
C ALA A 521 10.59 -15.48 11.44
N PHE A 522 11.48 -14.85 10.67
CA PHE A 522 12.37 -15.58 9.76
C PHE A 522 13.37 -16.42 10.55
N GLY A 523 13.70 -17.59 9.99
CA GLY A 523 14.70 -18.49 10.55
C GLY A 523 16.12 -18.15 10.09
N ASP A 524 17.06 -19.00 10.48
CA ASP A 524 18.49 -18.92 10.14
C ASP A 524 18.88 -19.75 8.89
N ALA A 525 17.89 -20.35 8.21
CA ALA A 525 18.07 -21.26 7.08
C ALA A 525 18.99 -22.47 7.35
N GLN A 526 19.13 -22.92 8.60
CA GLN A 526 19.83 -24.18 8.90
C GLN A 526 18.89 -25.38 8.74
N PRO A 527 19.21 -26.36 7.86
CA PRO A 527 18.33 -27.50 7.62
C PRO A 527 18.24 -28.42 8.84
N THR A 528 17.11 -29.11 8.99
CA THR A 528 17.00 -30.20 9.98
C THR A 528 17.84 -31.40 9.54
N SER A 529 18.56 -32.01 10.48
CA SER A 529 19.30 -33.25 10.24
C SER A 529 18.38 -34.46 10.10
N GLU A 530 18.84 -35.53 9.43
CA GLU A 530 18.07 -36.78 9.29
C GLU A 530 17.65 -37.37 10.64
N GLN A 531 18.50 -37.27 11.66
CA GLN A 531 18.18 -37.72 13.02
C GLN A 531 17.06 -36.89 13.65
N GLU A 532 17.06 -35.57 13.45
CA GLU A 532 15.99 -34.69 13.93
C GLU A 532 14.67 -34.99 13.21
N VAL A 533 14.71 -35.21 11.89
CA VAL A 533 13.54 -35.63 11.11
C VAL A 533 12.99 -36.97 11.61
N HIS A 534 13.86 -37.95 11.83
CA HIS A 534 13.47 -39.25 12.38
C HIS A 534 12.82 -39.10 13.77
N ASN A 535 13.38 -38.25 14.65
CA ASN A 535 12.82 -37.96 15.96
C ASN A 535 11.41 -37.35 15.89
N LEU A 536 11.15 -36.49 14.90
CA LEU A 536 9.82 -35.92 14.66
C LEU A 536 8.85 -37.00 14.17
N GLN A 537 9.26 -37.90 13.26
CA GLN A 537 8.42 -38.99 12.76
C GLN A 537 8.05 -40.00 13.86
N LEU A 538 8.99 -40.32 14.76
CA LEU A 538 8.73 -41.20 15.91
C LEU A 538 7.72 -40.64 16.91
N THR A 539 7.38 -39.35 16.80
CA THR A 539 6.39 -38.70 17.68
C THR A 539 4.95 -39.08 17.29
N LEU A 540 4.73 -39.54 16.06
CA LEU A 540 3.39 -39.87 15.56
C LEU A 540 2.88 -41.20 16.11
N GLN A 541 1.63 -41.18 16.55
CA GLN A 541 0.82 -42.35 16.89
C GLN A 541 -0.16 -42.67 15.76
N ASP A 542 -0.57 -43.94 15.69
CA ASP A 542 -1.53 -44.44 14.69
C ASP A 542 -1.09 -44.12 13.26
N GLN A 543 0.16 -44.49 12.94
CA GLN A 543 0.85 -44.13 11.69
C GLN A 543 0.18 -44.67 10.40
N ASP A 544 -0.75 -45.62 10.55
CA ASP A 544 -1.61 -46.09 9.45
C ASP A 544 -2.71 -45.08 9.07
N MET A 545 -3.07 -44.19 10.01
CA MET A 545 -4.15 -43.21 9.86
C MET A 545 -3.66 -41.77 9.75
N VAL A 546 -2.53 -41.43 10.40
CA VAL A 546 -1.90 -40.10 10.36
C VAL A 546 -0.43 -40.25 10.00
N GLY A 547 0.05 -39.46 9.04
CA GLY A 547 1.47 -39.43 8.70
C GLY A 547 2.04 -38.04 8.58
N LEU A 548 3.37 -37.98 8.47
CA LEU A 548 4.15 -36.75 8.39
C LEU A 548 5.12 -36.81 7.21
N SER A 549 4.95 -35.88 6.26
CA SER A 549 5.92 -35.63 5.20
C SER A 549 6.77 -34.41 5.57
N ILE A 550 8.10 -34.55 5.56
CA ILE A 550 9.04 -33.45 5.84
C ILE A 550 9.79 -33.07 4.57
N ILE A 551 9.96 -31.77 4.37
CA ILE A 551 10.56 -31.16 3.19
C ILE A 551 11.73 -30.31 3.65
N THR A 552 12.93 -30.75 3.28
CA THR A 552 14.21 -30.09 3.58
C THR A 552 14.90 -29.53 2.35
N ASP A 553 14.49 -29.98 1.16
CA ASP A 553 15.03 -29.49 -0.11
C ASP A 553 14.72 -28.00 -0.29
N ARG A 554 15.74 -27.23 -0.67
CA ARG A 554 15.65 -25.77 -0.70
C ARG A 554 14.78 -25.27 -1.83
N GLU A 555 14.84 -25.90 -3.00
CA GLU A 555 14.01 -25.51 -4.14
C GLU A 555 12.54 -25.80 -3.85
N GLN A 556 12.25 -26.96 -3.25
CA GLN A 556 10.91 -27.31 -2.79
C GLN A 556 10.38 -26.38 -1.70
N LEU A 557 11.22 -25.93 -0.76
CA LEU A 557 10.83 -24.94 0.25
C LEU A 557 10.46 -23.59 -0.38
N VAL A 558 11.17 -23.16 -1.41
CA VAL A 558 10.83 -21.94 -2.17
C VAL A 558 9.50 -22.12 -2.90
N GLN A 559 9.28 -23.26 -3.55
CA GLN A 559 8.02 -23.56 -4.23
C GLN A 559 6.83 -23.61 -3.26
N ILE A 560 6.98 -24.26 -2.10
CA ILE A 560 5.96 -24.26 -1.04
C ILE A 560 5.76 -22.85 -0.49
N GLY A 561 6.82 -22.08 -0.30
CA GLY A 561 6.71 -20.69 0.14
C GLY A 561 5.93 -19.84 -0.85
N SER A 562 6.20 -19.98 -2.15
CA SER A 562 5.50 -19.27 -3.21
C SER A 562 4.03 -19.66 -3.30
N LEU A 563 3.69 -20.95 -3.32
CA LEU A 563 2.29 -21.39 -3.37
C LEU A 563 1.53 -21.00 -2.09
N ALA A 564 2.17 -21.08 -0.92
CA ALA A 564 1.56 -20.66 0.34
C ALA A 564 1.30 -19.16 0.37
N GLY A 565 2.23 -18.35 -0.15
CA GLY A 565 2.04 -16.92 -0.31
C GLY A 565 0.87 -16.58 -1.23
N GLU A 566 0.67 -17.35 -2.29
CA GLU A 566 -0.50 -17.19 -3.17
C GLU A 566 -1.81 -17.56 -2.48
N CYS A 567 -1.83 -18.63 -1.69
CA CYS A 567 -2.98 -19.00 -0.86
C CYS A 567 -3.28 -17.94 0.23
N ASP A 568 -2.25 -17.37 0.86
CA ASP A 568 -2.39 -16.27 1.81
C ASP A 568 -3.01 -15.05 1.12
N LEU A 569 -2.53 -14.70 -0.08
CA LEU A 569 -3.05 -13.58 -0.85
C LEU A 569 -4.52 -13.79 -1.25
N ILE A 570 -4.90 -14.97 -1.75
CA ILE A 570 -6.31 -15.30 -2.04
C ILE A 570 -7.16 -15.13 -0.78
N SER A 571 -6.70 -15.65 0.36
CA SER A 571 -7.43 -15.54 1.63
C SER A 571 -7.61 -14.08 2.08
N ILE A 572 -6.55 -13.27 1.96
CA ILE A 572 -6.54 -11.86 2.39
C ILE A 572 -7.38 -10.98 1.47
N LEU A 573 -7.48 -11.30 0.18
CA LEU A 573 -8.26 -10.53 -0.80
C LEU A 573 -9.70 -11.01 -0.96
N ASN A 574 -10.00 -12.24 -0.53
CA ASN A 574 -11.36 -12.75 -0.43
C ASN A 574 -12.13 -12.02 0.67
N GLU A 575 -13.39 -11.67 0.43
CA GLU A 575 -14.20 -10.88 1.36
C GLU A 575 -14.35 -11.52 2.75
N HIS A 576 -14.61 -12.82 2.82
CA HIS A 576 -14.75 -13.54 4.08
C HIS A 576 -13.40 -13.75 4.77
N GLY A 577 -12.35 -14.09 4.01
CA GLY A 577 -11.01 -14.27 4.55
C GLY A 577 -10.36 -12.96 5.03
N HIS A 578 -10.66 -11.84 4.35
CA HIS A 578 -10.27 -10.49 4.75
C HIS A 578 -10.82 -10.13 6.12
N TYR A 579 -12.15 -10.28 6.31
CA TYR A 579 -12.80 -10.06 7.60
C TYR A 579 -12.17 -10.91 8.71
N ASP A 580 -11.97 -12.21 8.43
CA ASP A 580 -11.37 -13.14 9.37
C ASP A 580 -9.96 -12.70 9.79
N PHE A 581 -9.12 -12.29 8.83
CA PHE A 581 -7.75 -11.87 9.10
C PHE A 581 -7.68 -10.52 9.84
N PHE A 582 -8.31 -9.48 9.30
CA PHE A 582 -8.13 -8.09 9.76
C PHE A 582 -8.98 -7.72 10.96
N GLU A 583 -10.20 -8.27 11.08
CA GLU A 583 -11.13 -7.91 12.14
C GLU A 583 -11.16 -8.94 13.28
N ARG A 584 -11.07 -10.24 12.94
CA ARG A 584 -11.26 -11.30 13.94
C ARG A 584 -9.94 -11.86 14.50
N ASN A 585 -8.95 -12.10 13.65
CA ASN A 585 -7.74 -12.82 14.05
C ASN A 585 -6.66 -11.88 14.62
N ILE A 586 -6.37 -10.74 13.97
CA ILE A 586 -5.30 -9.84 14.41
C ILE A 586 -5.80 -8.81 15.42
N ARG A 587 -5.01 -8.56 16.47
CA ARG A 587 -5.19 -7.44 17.42
C ARG A 587 -4.12 -6.40 17.12
N TRP A 588 -4.55 -5.26 16.59
CA TRP A 588 -3.67 -4.24 16.01
C TRP A 588 -2.93 -3.41 17.05
N THR A 589 -3.57 -3.17 18.20
CA THR A 589 -2.97 -2.38 19.29
C THR A 589 -2.86 -3.19 20.58
N PRO A 590 -1.95 -2.80 21.50
CA PRO A 590 -1.89 -3.37 22.84
C PRO A 590 -3.22 -3.25 23.61
N THR A 591 -3.99 -2.18 23.35
CA THR A 591 -5.31 -1.96 23.95
C THR A 591 -6.33 -2.99 23.45
N ASP A 592 -6.41 -3.21 22.14
CA ASP A 592 -7.31 -4.22 21.53
C ASP A 592 -7.02 -5.62 22.08
N TYR A 593 -5.73 -5.94 22.18
CA TYR A 593 -5.29 -7.22 22.73
C TYR A 593 -5.53 -7.34 24.24
N SER A 594 -5.45 -6.23 24.97
CA SER A 594 -5.71 -6.23 26.41
C SER A 594 -7.20 -6.47 26.72
N ALA A 595 -8.10 -6.02 25.85
CA ALA A 595 -9.55 -6.11 26.03
C ALA A 595 -10.15 -7.51 25.80
N THR A 596 -9.40 -8.43 25.18
CA THR A 596 -9.88 -9.77 24.79
C THR A 596 -8.92 -10.88 25.26
N TYR A 597 -9.41 -12.12 25.26
CA TYR A 597 -8.63 -13.33 25.60
C TYR A 597 -8.46 -14.28 24.40
N ASP A 598 -8.91 -13.85 23.22
CA ASP A 598 -8.75 -14.52 21.92
C ASP A 598 -8.01 -13.60 20.93
N GLY A 599 -7.83 -14.07 19.69
CA GLY A 599 -7.04 -13.36 18.71
C GLY A 599 -5.52 -13.47 18.92
N VAL A 600 -4.79 -12.91 17.97
CA VAL A 600 -3.34 -12.93 17.88
C VAL A 600 -2.83 -11.48 17.92
N PRO A 601 -1.93 -11.13 18.85
CA PRO A 601 -1.36 -9.79 18.88
C PRO A 601 -0.49 -9.56 17.63
N LEU A 602 -0.57 -8.37 17.05
CA LEU A 602 0.41 -7.92 16.07
C LEU A 602 1.80 -7.92 16.72
N GLN A 603 2.82 -8.44 16.03
CA GLN A 603 4.17 -8.55 16.57
C GLN A 603 5.18 -7.73 15.75
N PRO A 604 5.26 -6.39 15.96
CA PRO A 604 6.18 -5.56 15.18
C PRO A 604 7.66 -5.94 15.28
N ALA A 605 8.08 -6.54 16.40
CA ALA A 605 9.47 -6.97 16.60
C ALA A 605 9.88 -8.16 15.71
N THR A 606 8.91 -8.98 15.28
CA THR A 606 9.15 -10.18 14.47
C THR A 606 8.69 -10.01 13.02
N THR A 607 7.83 -9.02 12.72
CA THR A 607 7.35 -8.70 11.37
C THR A 607 8.15 -7.56 10.73
N PRO A 608 8.70 -7.73 9.51
CA PRO A 608 9.35 -6.64 8.77
C PRO A 608 8.47 -5.38 8.59
N PRO A 609 9.02 -4.16 8.75
CA PRO A 609 8.25 -2.92 8.63
C PRO A 609 7.48 -2.74 7.32
N ALA A 610 8.06 -3.19 6.19
CA ALA A 610 7.40 -3.14 4.89
C ALA A 610 6.10 -3.97 4.87
N ILE A 611 6.12 -5.16 5.46
CA ILE A 611 4.93 -6.04 5.56
C ILE A 611 3.87 -5.39 6.47
N LEU A 612 4.28 -4.77 7.59
CA LEU A 612 3.35 -4.06 8.47
C LEU A 612 2.65 -2.90 7.74
N ALA A 613 3.39 -2.15 6.91
CA ALA A 613 2.82 -1.09 6.09
C ALA A 613 1.82 -1.65 5.06
N THR A 614 2.19 -2.73 4.36
CA THR A 614 1.29 -3.43 3.41
C THR A 614 0.01 -3.89 4.10
N LEU A 615 0.11 -4.56 5.25
CA LEU A 615 -1.06 -5.03 6.00
C LEU A 615 -1.91 -3.85 6.52
N SER A 616 -1.31 -2.76 6.95
CA SER A 616 -2.05 -1.55 7.37
C SER A 616 -2.90 -0.97 6.24
N VAL A 617 -2.40 -1.00 5.00
CA VAL A 617 -3.14 -0.52 3.82
C VAL A 617 -4.23 -1.51 3.41
N LEU A 618 -3.91 -2.81 3.41
CA LEU A 618 -4.84 -3.88 3.06
C LEU A 618 -5.99 -4.05 4.05
N ARG A 619 -5.88 -3.51 5.27
CA ARG A 619 -6.98 -3.50 6.24
C ARG A 619 -8.24 -2.81 5.69
N ASP A 620 -8.11 -1.86 4.77
CA ASP A 620 -9.24 -1.30 4.06
C ASP A 620 -9.75 -2.27 2.98
N GLN A 621 -10.95 -2.83 3.19
CA GLN A 621 -11.57 -3.78 2.27
C GLN A 621 -11.71 -3.22 0.84
N LYS A 622 -11.91 -1.90 0.67
CA LYS A 622 -12.01 -1.29 -0.67
C LYS A 622 -10.67 -1.34 -1.39
N VAL A 623 -9.56 -1.18 -0.65
CA VAL A 623 -8.20 -1.31 -1.20
C VAL A 623 -7.89 -2.76 -1.55
N ALA A 624 -8.23 -3.71 -0.67
CA ALA A 624 -8.09 -5.14 -0.96
C ALA A 624 -8.89 -5.53 -2.22
N ALA A 625 -10.14 -5.08 -2.35
CA ALA A 625 -10.96 -5.31 -3.54
C ALA A 625 -10.38 -4.65 -4.80
N ALA A 626 -9.80 -3.45 -4.70
CA ALA A 626 -9.13 -2.80 -5.82
C ALA A 626 -7.86 -3.57 -6.24
N LEU A 627 -7.07 -4.06 -5.29
CA LEU A 627 -5.87 -4.85 -5.55
C LEU A 627 -6.20 -6.20 -6.20
N ARG A 628 -7.27 -6.87 -5.73
CA ARG A 628 -7.79 -8.10 -6.34
C ARG A 628 -8.14 -7.92 -7.82
N LYS A 629 -8.77 -6.79 -8.18
CA LYS A 629 -9.17 -6.50 -9.57
C LYS A 629 -7.98 -6.34 -10.53
N VAL A 630 -6.83 -5.89 -10.03
CA VAL A 630 -5.62 -5.71 -10.85
C VAL A 630 -4.68 -6.92 -10.78
N GLY A 631 -5.03 -7.97 -10.03
CA GLY A 631 -4.17 -9.15 -9.84
C GLY A 631 -2.89 -8.84 -9.06
N GLY A 632 -2.90 -7.80 -8.21
CA GLY A 632 -1.75 -7.38 -7.41
C GLY A 632 -1.63 -8.12 -6.07
N GLY A 633 -0.65 -7.71 -5.26
CA GLY A 633 -0.37 -8.23 -3.92
C GLY A 633 0.89 -9.10 -3.82
N ASN A 634 1.78 -9.03 -4.81
CA ASN A 634 3.00 -9.84 -4.88
C ASN A 634 3.91 -9.69 -3.65
N ALA A 635 3.90 -8.53 -2.98
CA ALA A 635 4.64 -8.33 -1.74
C ALA A 635 4.22 -9.30 -0.62
N VAL A 636 2.94 -9.67 -0.56
CA VAL A 636 2.42 -10.68 0.40
C VAL A 636 2.97 -12.06 0.04
N VAL A 637 2.97 -12.41 -1.25
CA VAL A 637 3.50 -13.69 -1.74
C VAL A 637 4.99 -13.82 -1.43
N GLN A 638 5.78 -12.78 -1.73
CA GLN A 638 7.21 -12.72 -1.46
C GLN A 638 7.53 -12.84 0.03
N ALA A 639 6.72 -12.24 0.90
CA ALA A 639 6.89 -12.32 2.34
C ALA A 639 6.76 -13.76 2.87
N THR A 640 5.71 -14.49 2.46
CA THR A 640 5.53 -15.90 2.84
C THR A 640 6.61 -16.77 2.22
N MET A 641 6.98 -16.52 0.96
CA MET A 641 8.07 -17.23 0.29
C MET A 641 9.40 -17.09 1.05
N GLN A 642 9.79 -15.87 1.43
CA GLN A 642 11.01 -15.62 2.21
C GLN A 642 10.96 -16.29 3.59
N SER A 643 9.79 -16.31 4.22
CA SER A 643 9.57 -16.95 5.52
C SER A 643 9.80 -18.46 5.49
N LEU A 644 9.43 -19.13 4.39
CA LEU A 644 9.62 -20.57 4.17
C LEU A 644 11.04 -20.89 3.67
N MET A 645 11.60 -20.04 2.81
CA MET A 645 12.98 -20.17 2.33
C MET A 645 13.99 -20.19 3.48
N THR A 646 13.73 -19.38 4.52
CA THR A 646 14.56 -19.29 5.74
C THR A 646 14.21 -20.33 6.81
N ALA A 647 13.25 -21.21 6.56
CA ALA A 647 12.90 -22.29 7.49
C ALA A 647 13.97 -23.39 7.51
N SER A 648 14.02 -24.15 8.60
CA SER A 648 14.83 -25.36 8.71
C SER A 648 14.23 -26.50 7.91
N CYS A 649 12.91 -26.65 7.96
CA CYS A 649 12.13 -27.51 7.08
C CYS A 649 10.66 -27.07 7.07
N ALA A 650 9.90 -27.58 6.10
CA ALA A 650 8.44 -27.57 6.12
C ALA A 650 7.94 -28.99 6.41
N GLY A 651 6.78 -29.09 7.05
CA GLY A 651 6.15 -30.37 7.35
C GLY A 651 4.67 -30.35 7.01
N VAL A 652 4.18 -31.49 6.54
CA VAL A 652 2.76 -31.72 6.20
C VAL A 652 2.28 -32.93 6.95
N LEU A 653 1.36 -32.71 7.89
CA LEU A 653 0.55 -33.80 8.44
C LEU A 653 -0.58 -34.12 7.47
N TRP A 654 -0.78 -35.42 7.25
CA TRP A 654 -1.84 -35.95 6.40
C TRP A 654 -2.60 -37.07 7.09
N VAL A 655 -3.82 -37.32 6.63
CA VAL A 655 -4.71 -38.40 7.11
C VAL A 655 -5.17 -39.30 5.97
N GLN A 656 -5.54 -40.55 6.26
CA GLN A 656 -5.96 -41.53 5.24
C GLN A 656 -7.37 -41.23 4.67
N LYS A 657 -8.22 -40.46 5.38
CA LYS A 657 -9.56 -40.00 4.95
C LYS A 657 -9.97 -38.72 5.68
N GLU A 658 -10.80 -37.90 5.05
CA GLU A 658 -11.40 -36.68 5.62
C GLU A 658 -12.60 -37.02 6.51
N THR A 659 -12.31 -37.33 7.78
CA THR A 659 -13.35 -37.49 8.82
C THR A 659 -12.96 -36.69 10.06
N VAL A 660 -13.95 -36.27 10.85
CA VAL A 660 -13.71 -35.49 12.06
C VAL A 660 -12.88 -36.26 13.09
N GLU A 661 -12.99 -37.60 13.12
CA GLU A 661 -12.17 -38.48 13.95
C GLU A 661 -10.70 -38.41 13.55
N ASN A 662 -10.42 -38.45 12.24
CA ASN A 662 -9.07 -38.32 11.72
C ASN A 662 -8.51 -36.92 11.92
N TYR A 663 -9.33 -35.87 11.81
CA TYR A 663 -8.91 -34.50 12.14
C TYR A 663 -8.59 -34.35 13.63
N PHE A 664 -9.40 -34.92 14.50
CA PHE A 664 -9.14 -34.94 15.94
C PHE A 664 -7.84 -35.69 16.26
N LEU A 665 -7.63 -36.87 15.66
CA LEU A 665 -6.40 -37.65 15.80
C LEU A 665 -5.17 -36.91 15.25
N ALA A 666 -5.32 -36.23 14.11
CA ALA A 666 -4.28 -35.36 13.56
C ALA A 666 -3.98 -34.18 14.51
N GLY A 667 -4.98 -33.61 15.18
CA GLY A 667 -4.81 -32.56 16.18
C GLY A 667 -3.98 -33.01 17.38
N ARG A 668 -4.20 -34.24 17.85
CA ARG A 668 -3.38 -34.85 18.91
C ARG A 668 -1.93 -34.98 18.48
N ASN A 669 -1.70 -35.56 17.29
CA ASN A 669 -0.35 -35.74 16.73
C ASN A 669 0.34 -34.41 16.44
N MET A 670 -0.39 -33.43 15.91
CA MET A 670 0.08 -32.05 15.70
C MET A 670 0.59 -31.45 17.01
N GLN A 671 -0.15 -31.61 18.11
CA GLN A 671 0.27 -31.06 19.40
C GLN A 671 1.54 -31.73 19.92
N LYS A 672 1.65 -33.06 19.85
CA LYS A 672 2.90 -33.76 20.22
C LYS A 672 4.08 -33.30 19.39
N LEU A 673 3.90 -33.21 18.08
CA LEU A 673 4.91 -32.75 17.14
C LEU A 673 5.39 -31.34 17.48
N TRP A 674 4.46 -30.45 17.84
CA TRP A 674 4.77 -29.08 18.21
C TRP A 674 5.53 -29.00 19.53
N LEU A 675 5.12 -29.75 20.56
CA LEU A 675 5.81 -29.83 21.84
C LEU A 675 7.22 -30.43 21.67
N ARG A 676 7.34 -31.51 20.89
CA ARG A 676 8.64 -32.14 20.58
C ARG A 676 9.56 -31.18 19.82
N SER A 677 9.01 -30.42 18.87
CA SER A 677 9.77 -29.39 18.15
C SER A 677 10.29 -28.32 19.12
N THR A 678 9.46 -27.87 20.07
CA THR A 678 9.86 -26.92 21.12
C THR A 678 10.95 -27.50 22.02
N GLN A 679 10.82 -28.76 22.44
CA GLN A 679 11.84 -29.47 23.21
C GLN A 679 13.19 -29.55 22.47
N MET A 680 13.16 -29.68 21.15
CA MET A 680 14.35 -29.70 20.28
C MET A 680 14.91 -28.30 19.96
N GLY A 681 14.34 -27.23 20.52
CA GLY A 681 14.77 -25.84 20.29
C GLY A 681 14.25 -25.23 18.99
N TYR A 682 13.27 -25.85 18.34
CA TYR A 682 12.60 -25.29 17.16
C TYR A 682 11.34 -24.52 17.56
N THR A 683 11.07 -23.46 16.80
CA THR A 683 9.76 -22.81 16.75
C THR A 683 8.97 -23.39 15.58
N LEU A 684 7.67 -23.59 15.77
CA LEU A 684 6.76 -24.07 14.73
C LEU A 684 5.74 -22.97 14.40
N GLN A 685 5.58 -22.70 13.10
CA GLN A 685 4.55 -21.81 12.58
C GLN A 685 3.61 -22.58 11.64
N PRO A 686 2.29 -22.58 11.90
CA PRO A 686 1.30 -23.04 10.93
C PRO A 686 1.32 -22.17 9.67
N VAL A 687 1.26 -22.82 8.52
CA VAL A 687 1.09 -22.19 7.20
C VAL A 687 -0.21 -22.76 6.64
N PHE A 688 -1.33 -22.30 7.20
CA PHE A 688 -2.61 -23.02 7.13
C PHE A 688 -3.43 -22.73 5.87
N SER A 689 -3.17 -21.61 5.18
CA SER A 689 -3.97 -21.17 4.03
C SER A 689 -4.03 -22.18 2.87
N PRO A 690 -2.97 -22.95 2.51
CA PRO A 690 -3.08 -23.92 1.43
C PRO A 690 -4.04 -25.04 1.77
N VAL A 691 -3.88 -25.65 2.96
CA VAL A 691 -4.73 -26.74 3.42
C VAL A 691 -6.20 -26.32 3.45
N SER A 692 -6.47 -25.15 4.02
CA SER A 692 -7.84 -24.63 4.10
C SER A 692 -8.45 -24.37 2.72
N LEU A 693 -7.71 -23.72 1.82
CA LEU A 693 -8.23 -23.37 0.50
C LEU A 693 -8.35 -24.57 -0.44
N PHE A 694 -7.51 -25.59 -0.30
CA PHE A 694 -7.64 -26.83 -1.06
C PHE A 694 -8.88 -27.61 -0.67
N LEU A 695 -9.22 -27.64 0.61
CA LEU A 695 -10.49 -28.22 1.07
C LEU A 695 -11.68 -27.36 0.64
N ARG A 696 -11.54 -26.02 0.67
CA ARG A 696 -12.56 -25.09 0.14
C ARG A 696 -12.81 -25.29 -1.36
N LEU A 697 -11.75 -25.52 -2.13
CA LEU A 697 -11.83 -25.79 -3.58
C LEU A 697 -12.73 -27.00 -3.86
N GLU A 698 -12.64 -28.06 -3.05
CA GLU A 698 -13.47 -29.26 -3.17
C GLU A 698 -14.94 -29.01 -2.79
N SER A 699 -15.20 -28.25 -1.72
CA SER A 699 -16.56 -27.88 -1.33
C SER A 699 -17.22 -26.86 -2.29
N GLY A 700 -16.43 -26.12 -3.06
CA GLY A 700 -16.87 -25.19 -4.10
C GLY A 700 -17.46 -23.85 -3.60
N THR A 701 -17.35 -23.56 -2.29
CA THR A 701 -17.97 -22.40 -1.61
C THR A 701 -17.05 -21.18 -1.55
N ASP A 702 -17.62 -19.98 -1.73
CA ASP A 702 -16.97 -18.67 -1.51
C ASP A 702 -15.67 -18.42 -2.31
N LEU A 703 -15.53 -19.06 -3.47
CA LEU A 703 -14.43 -18.87 -4.43
C LEU A 703 -14.97 -18.50 -5.82
N ASP A 704 -14.35 -17.53 -6.47
CA ASP A 704 -14.64 -17.18 -7.86
C ASP A 704 -13.98 -18.14 -8.87
N HIS A 705 -14.30 -17.99 -10.16
CA HIS A 705 -13.76 -18.86 -11.21
C HIS A 705 -12.23 -18.80 -11.31
N HIS A 706 -11.63 -17.61 -11.19
CA HIS A 706 -10.19 -17.42 -11.31
C HIS A 706 -9.44 -18.01 -10.12
N GLU A 707 -9.98 -17.82 -8.90
CA GLU A 707 -9.46 -18.42 -7.68
C GLU A 707 -9.50 -19.95 -7.76
N LYS A 708 -10.59 -20.54 -8.28
CA LYS A 708 -10.70 -22.00 -8.47
C LYS A 708 -9.64 -22.56 -9.41
N GLU A 709 -9.44 -21.91 -10.55
CA GLU A 709 -8.41 -22.30 -11.53
C GLU A 709 -7.00 -22.19 -10.92
N LYS A 710 -6.70 -21.07 -10.26
CA LYS A 710 -5.41 -20.85 -9.61
C LYS A 710 -5.15 -21.89 -8.51
N LEU A 711 -6.12 -22.14 -7.64
CA LEU A 711 -5.99 -23.12 -6.55
C LEU A 711 -5.84 -24.55 -7.06
N THR A 712 -6.47 -24.90 -8.19
CA THR A 712 -6.30 -26.22 -8.81
C THR A 712 -4.84 -26.45 -9.18
N ASN A 713 -4.23 -25.50 -9.88
CA ASN A 713 -2.82 -25.55 -10.26
C ASN A 713 -1.90 -25.58 -9.03
N LEU A 714 -2.15 -24.74 -8.02
CA LEU A 714 -1.36 -24.71 -6.79
C LEU A 714 -1.43 -26.04 -6.02
N ARG A 715 -2.59 -26.70 -6.01
CA ARG A 715 -2.76 -28.00 -5.34
C ARG A 715 -2.01 -29.13 -6.06
N GLU A 716 -2.00 -29.12 -7.39
CA GLU A 716 -1.22 -30.09 -8.18
C GLU A 716 0.28 -29.97 -7.86
N ILE A 717 0.80 -28.74 -7.82
CA ILE A 717 2.17 -28.45 -7.42
C ILE A 717 2.42 -28.95 -5.99
N PHE A 718 1.54 -28.60 -5.05
CA PHE A 718 1.66 -29.02 -3.65
C PHE A 718 1.72 -30.54 -3.51
N ARG A 719 0.86 -31.29 -4.21
CA ARG A 719 0.85 -32.76 -4.19
C ARG A 719 2.10 -33.36 -4.83
N SER A 720 2.61 -32.75 -5.90
CA SER A 720 3.85 -33.21 -6.54
C SER A 720 5.06 -33.12 -5.59
N ILE A 721 5.15 -32.06 -4.78
CA ILE A 721 6.24 -31.84 -3.82
C ILE A 721 6.08 -32.77 -2.61
N THR A 722 4.87 -32.84 -2.06
CA THR A 722 4.58 -33.61 -0.83
C THR A 722 4.49 -35.12 -1.05
N LYS A 723 4.38 -35.56 -2.32
CA LYS A 723 4.23 -36.97 -2.73
C LYS A 723 3.05 -37.66 -2.03
N LEU A 724 1.97 -36.91 -1.79
CA LEU A 724 0.73 -37.47 -1.26
C LEU A 724 -0.04 -38.14 -2.39
N GLU A 725 -0.28 -39.45 -2.24
CA GLU A 725 -0.95 -40.28 -3.23
C GLU A 725 -2.26 -40.89 -2.68
N GLY A 726 -3.17 -41.24 -3.59
CA GLY A 726 -4.42 -41.93 -3.27
C GLY A 726 -5.35 -41.13 -2.35
N ASP A 727 -5.81 -41.77 -1.28
CA ASP A 727 -6.77 -41.20 -0.33
C ASP A 727 -6.12 -40.33 0.76
N LYS A 728 -4.78 -40.15 0.73
CA LYS A 728 -4.11 -39.27 1.70
C LYS A 728 -4.53 -37.82 1.50
N ARG A 729 -4.81 -37.12 2.59
CA ARG A 729 -5.28 -35.72 2.61
C ARG A 729 -4.49 -34.88 3.58
N GLU A 730 -3.95 -33.78 3.07
CA GLU A 730 -3.24 -32.76 3.84
C GLU A 730 -4.17 -32.09 4.86
N VAL A 731 -3.76 -32.04 6.13
CA VAL A 731 -4.58 -31.45 7.22
C VAL A 731 -3.84 -30.37 7.99
N PHE A 732 -2.51 -30.34 7.95
CA PHE A 732 -1.74 -29.30 8.63
C PHE A 732 -0.38 -29.11 7.98
N LEU A 733 -0.18 -27.96 7.33
CA LEU A 733 1.12 -27.51 6.83
C LEU A 733 1.75 -26.56 7.85
N PHE A 734 3.03 -26.74 8.11
CA PHE A 734 3.80 -25.90 9.02
C PHE A 734 5.24 -25.74 8.56
N LYS A 735 5.92 -24.75 9.12
CA LYS A 735 7.38 -24.63 9.05
C LYS A 735 8.02 -24.75 10.43
N LEU A 736 9.24 -25.29 10.45
CA LEU A 736 10.12 -25.25 11.61
C LEU A 736 11.25 -24.26 11.37
N SER A 737 11.57 -23.46 12.39
CA SER A 737 12.65 -22.48 12.34
C SER A 737 13.36 -22.40 13.68
N ARG A 738 14.67 -22.15 13.67
CA ARG A 738 15.42 -21.69 14.83
C ARG A 738 15.49 -20.17 14.83
N THR A 739 15.14 -19.54 15.95
CA THR A 739 15.17 -18.08 16.09
C THR A 739 15.24 -17.70 17.57
N GLU A 740 16.04 -16.68 17.87
CA GLU A 740 16.17 -16.12 19.23
C GLU A 740 15.11 -15.02 19.50
N LYS A 741 14.33 -14.63 18.49
CA LYS A 741 13.36 -13.55 18.62
C LYS A 741 12.20 -13.98 19.53
N GLN A 742 12.03 -13.26 20.64
CA GLN A 742 10.91 -13.46 21.54
C GLN A 742 9.59 -12.97 20.93
N VAL A 743 8.50 -13.64 21.30
CA VAL A 743 7.14 -13.35 20.85
C VAL A 743 6.24 -13.03 22.01
N ILE A 744 5.23 -12.19 21.79
CA ILE A 744 4.18 -11.94 22.77
C ILE A 744 3.31 -13.20 22.87
N PRO A 745 3.22 -13.87 24.03
CA PRO A 745 2.39 -15.06 24.18
C PRO A 745 0.92 -14.71 23.95
N THR A 746 0.18 -15.61 23.28
CA THR A 746 -1.27 -15.47 23.13
C THR A 746 -1.97 -15.76 24.47
N LYS A 747 -2.97 -14.94 24.83
CA LYS A 747 -3.83 -15.16 25.99
C LYS A 747 -4.71 -16.39 25.80
N ARG A 748 -5.26 -16.88 26.92
CA ARG A 748 -6.28 -17.93 26.94
C ARG A 748 -7.52 -17.46 27.68
N LEU A 749 -8.67 -17.98 27.28
CA LEU A 749 -9.96 -17.74 27.93
C LEU A 749 -9.87 -18.13 29.42
N PRO A 750 -10.46 -17.33 30.32
CA PRO A 750 -10.56 -17.70 31.73
C PRO A 750 -11.28 -19.03 31.91
N LEU A 751 -10.85 -19.84 32.89
CA LEU A 751 -11.50 -21.12 33.20
C LEU A 751 -13.01 -20.98 33.44
N SER A 752 -13.45 -19.87 34.04
CA SER A 752 -14.88 -19.58 34.27
C SER A 752 -15.73 -19.49 33.00
N GLU A 753 -15.12 -19.27 31.83
CA GLU A 753 -15.82 -19.25 30.55
C GLU A 753 -15.85 -20.61 29.85
N ILE A 754 -14.94 -21.52 30.20
CA ILE A 754 -14.70 -22.75 29.43
C ILE A 754 -14.84 -24.03 30.26
N LEU A 755 -14.90 -23.96 31.59
CA LEU A 755 -15.04 -25.09 32.49
C LEU A 755 -16.30 -24.93 33.35
N PHE A 756 -17.13 -25.96 33.36
CA PHE A 756 -18.33 -26.08 34.19
C PHE A 756 -18.20 -27.32 35.08
N LEU A 757 -18.28 -27.12 36.39
CA LEU A 757 -18.09 -28.17 37.42
C LEU A 757 -19.41 -28.66 38.02
#